data_AF-A0A7V3RFZ9-F1
#
_entry.id   AF-A0A7V3RFZ9-F1
#
_cell.length_a   1.000
_cell.length_b   1.000
_cell.length_c   1.000
_cell.angle_alpha   90.00
_cell.angle_beta   90.00
_cell.angle_gamma   90.00
#
_symmetry.space_group_name_H-M   'P 1'
#
loop_
_entity.id
_entity.type
_entity.pdbx_description
1 polymer ?
#
loop_
_entity_poly.entity_id
_entity_poly.type
_entity_poly.pdbx_seq_one_letter_code
_entity_poly.pdbx_strand_id
1 'polypeptide(L)'
;MAKLALYIHNHQPVGNFDEVFQFAYEHSYLPLIKTLLKYPKIKFGIHNSGPLCEWLMKNHPEYFDYLKEAIRNNQAEILVSAYSEPILSLIPEKDAIEQIKYYKDYIYKIFDYEAKGLWLTERVWEPSLIKLLVESGISYTLLDDTHFLYAGLSDEDLKSYFLTEDNGKILRLFPISMKLRYLIPFHPVEEVKSYLKNEHEKMEGILKVLGDDGEKFGVWPGTYNWVYKEQWLDKFISFLNEETWIETVHLRDVIEREPPAGRVYIPTASYEEMGEWVLPLNTGKDYMELKRNVDPKYYYLIHGGYFKNFLSRYSEANLMHKRMLYVSKNISDDIQTKLSLWKGQCSCAYWHGIFGGLYLPHLREAVYKNLIEAELKSIKIGVEKFDIDVNGEDELVVNTKALFCIINTKTGSFLEIDDRNRLINILNYLTRRKEKYHELIPHSTDEEGVKSIHEVIRSKGKDLDKYLIYDKYQRAFGIEHRLDTIPSVSDFYHQNNLGEIITYDLVNYKPYEFEWRNKGLEFKKFIRIDESDPVIELKYEGIINKLGIEFSLGIFNPNLRINEKFSIYEPQELKTLDTFTINGDNLKPIKFSASEKFDLLFYPIETISSSESGFEKIFQGFSILLVFDASPKIRIEL
;
A
#
# COMPACT_ATOMS: atom_id res chain seq x y z
N MET A 1 -28.67 19.66 -23.16
CA MET A 1 -28.23 18.25 -23.10
C MET A 1 -27.73 17.94 -21.69
N ALA A 2 -27.90 16.72 -21.20
CA ALA A 2 -27.13 16.22 -20.06
C ALA A 2 -25.66 16.01 -20.48
N LYS A 3 -24.73 16.12 -19.53
CA LYS A 3 -23.29 16.00 -19.77
C LYS A 3 -22.73 14.83 -18.98
N LEU A 4 -21.90 14.02 -19.64
CA LEU A 4 -21.18 12.92 -19.03
C LEU A 4 -19.68 13.11 -19.19
N ALA A 5 -18.96 13.16 -18.08
CA ALA A 5 -17.50 13.14 -18.06
C ALA A 5 -17.03 11.71 -17.77
N LEU A 6 -16.24 11.13 -18.68
CA LEU A 6 -15.68 9.77 -18.55
C LEU A 6 -14.18 9.87 -18.25
N TYR A 7 -13.75 9.58 -17.02
CA TYR A 7 -12.34 9.67 -16.59
C TYR A 7 -11.84 8.30 -16.15
N ILE A 8 -10.72 7.89 -16.75
CA ILE A 8 -10.12 6.58 -16.53
C ILE A 8 -8.79 6.76 -15.80
N HIS A 9 -8.58 5.97 -14.76
CA HIS A 9 -7.32 5.90 -14.01
C HIS A 9 -6.62 4.57 -14.26
N ASN A 10 -5.45 4.60 -14.88
CA ASN A 10 -4.59 3.42 -15.01
C ASN A 10 -3.41 3.54 -14.06
N HIS A 11 -3.22 2.53 -13.22
CA HIS A 11 -2.11 2.48 -12.29
C HIS A 11 -1.55 1.07 -12.16
N GLN A 12 -0.23 0.99 -12.14
CA GLN A 12 0.49 -0.18 -11.70
C GLN A 12 1.60 0.26 -10.73
N PRO A 13 1.65 -0.33 -9.51
CA PRO A 13 2.59 0.10 -8.50
C PRO A 13 4.02 -0.32 -8.82
N VAL A 14 4.97 0.42 -8.22
CA VAL A 14 6.39 0.03 -8.24
C VAL A 14 6.53 -1.34 -7.57
N GLY A 15 7.28 -2.23 -8.22
CA GLY A 15 7.54 -3.59 -7.72
C GLY A 15 6.54 -4.64 -8.17
N ASN A 16 5.47 -4.27 -8.87
CA ASN A 16 4.61 -5.26 -9.50
C ASN A 16 5.35 -6.00 -10.63
N PHE A 17 4.93 -7.22 -10.93
CA PHE A 17 5.61 -8.08 -11.90
C PHE A 17 5.35 -7.62 -13.35
N ASP A 18 6.35 -7.74 -14.22
CA ASP A 18 6.26 -7.34 -15.64
C ASP A 18 5.09 -8.05 -16.34
N GLU A 19 4.79 -9.30 -15.99
CA GLU A 19 3.65 -10.03 -16.57
C GLU A 19 2.30 -9.42 -16.18
N VAL A 20 2.20 -8.77 -15.01
CA VAL A 20 0.97 -8.08 -14.58
C VAL A 20 0.77 -6.80 -15.36
N PHE A 21 1.84 -6.01 -15.58
CA PHE A 21 1.79 -4.85 -16.46
C PHE A 21 1.39 -5.25 -17.88
N GLN A 22 2.01 -6.31 -18.42
CA GLN A 22 1.69 -6.84 -19.76
C GLN A 22 0.23 -7.27 -19.86
N PHE A 23 -0.24 -8.04 -18.88
CA PHE A 23 -1.62 -8.50 -18.85
C PHE A 23 -2.60 -7.32 -18.82
N ALA A 24 -2.35 -6.31 -17.99
CA ALA A 24 -3.21 -5.14 -17.89
C ALA A 24 -3.23 -4.30 -19.18
N TYR A 25 -2.09 -4.17 -19.85
CA TYR A 25 -2.01 -3.51 -21.15
C TYR A 25 -2.86 -4.21 -22.22
N GLU A 26 -2.68 -5.52 -22.36
CA GLU A 26 -3.37 -6.32 -23.39
C GLU A 26 -4.86 -6.44 -23.14
N HIS A 27 -5.27 -6.54 -21.88
CA HIS A 27 -6.65 -6.84 -21.51
C HIS A 27 -7.47 -5.60 -21.17
N SER A 28 -6.85 -4.46 -20.83
CA SER A 28 -7.59 -3.22 -20.56
C SER A 28 -7.06 -2.04 -21.35
N TYR A 29 -5.82 -1.60 -21.12
CA TYR A 29 -5.40 -0.26 -21.54
C TYR A 29 -5.47 -0.06 -23.05
N LEU A 30 -4.93 -1.03 -23.82
CA LEU A 30 -4.92 -0.99 -25.28
C LEU A 30 -6.31 -1.16 -25.90
N PRO A 31 -7.11 -2.20 -25.57
CA PRO A 31 -8.44 -2.36 -26.16
C PRO A 31 -9.41 -1.23 -25.77
N LEU A 32 -9.26 -0.65 -24.57
CA LEU A 32 -10.03 0.51 -24.13
C LEU A 32 -9.77 1.74 -25.00
N ILE A 33 -8.50 2.16 -25.15
CA ILE A 33 -8.16 3.35 -25.95
C ILE A 33 -8.54 3.16 -27.42
N LYS A 34 -8.32 1.96 -27.97
CA LYS A 34 -8.72 1.65 -29.35
C LYS A 34 -10.22 1.75 -29.56
N THR A 35 -11.03 1.30 -28.60
CA THR A 35 -12.49 1.38 -28.71
C THR A 35 -12.99 2.82 -28.62
N LEU A 36 -12.44 3.63 -27.70
CA LEU A 36 -12.78 5.06 -27.59
C LEU A 36 -12.45 5.84 -28.87
N LEU A 37 -11.29 5.57 -29.48
CA LEU A 37 -10.86 6.23 -30.72
C LEU A 37 -11.74 5.92 -31.95
N LYS A 38 -12.50 4.83 -31.95
CA LYS A 38 -13.44 4.53 -33.05
C LYS A 38 -14.55 5.58 -33.19
N TYR A 39 -14.83 6.35 -32.14
CA TYR A 39 -15.97 7.28 -32.07
C TYR A 39 -15.47 8.73 -31.88
N PRO A 40 -15.21 9.50 -32.95
CA PRO A 40 -14.54 10.80 -32.87
C PRO A 40 -15.25 11.88 -32.05
N LYS A 41 -16.56 11.73 -31.80
CA LYS A 41 -17.34 12.68 -30.98
C LYS A 41 -17.17 12.44 -29.47
N ILE A 42 -16.65 11.28 -29.09
CA ILE A 42 -16.58 10.88 -27.70
C ILE A 42 -15.38 11.52 -27.04
N LYS A 43 -15.65 12.22 -25.95
CA LYS A 43 -14.67 12.85 -25.08
C LYS A 43 -14.46 12.02 -23.82
N PHE A 44 -13.21 11.88 -23.41
CA PHE A 44 -12.82 11.21 -22.19
C PHE A 44 -11.59 11.88 -21.58
N GLY A 45 -11.38 11.67 -20.30
CA GLY A 45 -10.14 11.95 -19.61
C GLY A 45 -9.40 10.68 -19.27
N ILE A 46 -8.07 10.77 -19.22
CA ILE A 46 -7.23 9.65 -18.84
C ILE A 46 -6.08 10.09 -17.97
N HIS A 47 -5.83 9.32 -16.93
CA HIS A 47 -4.68 9.43 -16.06
C HIS A 47 -3.91 8.10 -16.11
N ASN A 48 -2.65 8.13 -16.49
CA ASN A 48 -1.73 7.00 -16.34
C ASN A 48 -0.72 7.37 -15.26
N SER A 49 -0.44 6.51 -14.28
CA SER A 49 0.60 6.81 -13.26
C SER A 49 2.02 6.88 -13.85
N GLY A 50 2.95 7.56 -13.17
CA GLY A 50 4.34 7.70 -13.64
C GLY A 50 5.07 6.37 -13.87
N PRO A 51 5.10 5.43 -12.90
CA PRO A 51 5.69 4.10 -13.09
C PRO A 51 5.08 3.34 -14.28
N LEU A 52 3.77 3.42 -14.48
CA LEU A 52 3.11 2.83 -15.64
C LEU A 52 3.56 3.49 -16.94
N CYS A 53 3.69 4.82 -16.97
CA CYS A 53 4.21 5.54 -18.12
C CYS A 53 5.67 5.18 -18.44
N GLU A 54 6.54 4.96 -17.45
CA GLU A 54 7.91 4.46 -17.69
C GLU A 54 7.89 3.08 -18.37
N TRP A 55 7.00 2.19 -17.92
CA TRP A 55 6.89 0.85 -18.48
C TRP A 55 6.30 0.86 -19.90
N LEU A 56 5.22 1.62 -20.14
CA LEU A 56 4.61 1.77 -21.47
C LEU A 56 5.56 2.47 -22.44
N MET A 57 6.20 3.57 -22.02
CA MET A 57 7.59 3.97 -22.32
C MET A 57 8.40 3.02 -23.20
N LYS A 58 8.83 1.99 -22.50
CA LYS A 58 9.86 1.05 -22.89
C LYS A 58 9.30 -0.09 -23.73
N ASN A 59 8.10 -0.56 -23.41
CA ASN A 59 7.55 -1.82 -23.95
C ASN A 59 6.49 -1.61 -25.02
N HIS A 60 5.68 -0.55 -24.90
CA HIS A 60 4.53 -0.27 -25.76
C HIS A 60 4.44 1.21 -26.17
N PRO A 61 5.46 1.75 -26.87
CA PRO A 61 5.46 3.16 -27.24
C PRO A 61 4.30 3.57 -28.15
N GLU A 62 3.73 2.63 -28.90
CA GLU A 62 2.54 2.83 -29.74
C GLU A 62 1.32 3.29 -28.95
N TYR A 63 1.24 2.97 -27.65
CA TYR A 63 0.16 3.44 -26.79
C TYR A 63 0.09 4.97 -26.72
N PHE A 64 1.26 5.62 -26.75
CA PHE A 64 1.36 7.07 -26.70
C PHE A 64 0.99 7.71 -28.03
N ASP A 65 1.13 7.00 -29.15
CA ASP A 65 0.68 7.48 -30.45
C ASP A 65 -0.86 7.53 -30.50
N TYR A 66 -1.55 6.54 -29.95
CA TYR A 66 -3.02 6.58 -29.79
C TYR A 66 -3.46 7.75 -28.90
N LEU A 67 -2.75 8.02 -27.81
CA LEU A 67 -3.06 9.17 -26.95
C LEU A 67 -2.78 10.50 -27.64
N LYS A 68 -1.67 10.64 -28.37
CA LYS A 68 -1.39 11.83 -29.18
C LYS A 68 -2.47 12.07 -30.23
N GLU A 69 -2.95 11.01 -30.89
CA GLU A 69 -4.08 11.09 -31.82
C GLU A 69 -5.35 11.57 -31.11
N ALA A 70 -5.69 10.98 -29.96
CA ALA A 70 -6.85 11.37 -29.17
C ALA A 70 -6.79 12.85 -28.73
N ILE A 71 -5.61 13.33 -28.32
CA ILE A 71 -5.39 14.74 -27.94
C ILE A 71 -5.56 15.65 -29.17
N ARG A 72 -4.93 15.32 -30.30
CA ARG A 72 -5.01 16.10 -31.54
C ARG A 72 -6.45 16.21 -32.06
N ASN A 73 -7.24 15.15 -31.89
CA ASN A 73 -8.65 15.11 -32.27
C ASN A 73 -9.57 15.73 -31.20
N ASN A 74 -9.02 16.28 -30.12
CA ASN A 74 -9.76 16.81 -28.97
C ASN A 74 -10.74 15.80 -28.34
N GLN A 75 -10.39 14.52 -28.38
CA GLN A 75 -11.11 13.43 -27.69
C GLN A 75 -10.59 13.21 -26.28
N ALA A 76 -9.28 13.34 -26.05
CA ALA A 76 -8.68 13.10 -24.74
C ALA A 76 -8.32 14.38 -23.98
N GLU A 77 -8.66 14.41 -22.69
CA GLU A 77 -8.06 15.27 -21.68
C GLU A 77 -7.07 14.46 -20.81
N ILE A 78 -5.86 14.97 -20.62
CA ILE A 78 -4.84 14.28 -19.81
C ILE A 78 -4.85 14.83 -18.39
N LEU A 79 -5.00 13.92 -17.43
CA LEU A 79 -4.79 14.19 -16.01
C LEU A 79 -3.37 13.79 -15.60
N VAL A 80 -2.90 14.40 -14.53
CA VAL A 80 -1.68 14.02 -13.83
C VAL A 80 -2.02 13.58 -12.39
N SER A 81 -1.03 13.05 -11.69
CA SER A 81 -1.01 12.92 -10.24
C SER A 81 0.36 13.36 -9.71
N ALA A 82 0.70 13.03 -8.47
CA ALA A 82 2.10 12.98 -8.08
C ALA A 82 2.75 11.75 -8.73
N TYR A 83 3.96 11.94 -9.28
CA TYR A 83 4.67 10.98 -10.13
C TYR A 83 4.48 9.49 -9.77
N SER A 84 4.69 9.11 -8.51
CA SER A 84 4.69 7.71 -8.08
C SER A 84 3.39 7.21 -7.44
N GLU A 85 2.28 7.93 -7.59
CA GLU A 85 1.01 7.65 -6.88
C GLU A 85 1.16 7.55 -5.35
N PRO A 86 1.78 8.55 -4.69
CA PRO A 86 1.73 8.62 -3.23
C PRO A 86 0.34 9.08 -2.76
N ILE A 87 0.00 8.69 -1.53
CA ILE A 87 -1.06 9.39 -0.80
C ILE A 87 -0.48 10.75 -0.39
N LEU A 88 -0.96 11.83 -1.01
CA LEU A 88 -0.35 13.17 -0.85
C LEU A 88 -0.22 13.59 0.62
N SER A 89 -1.17 13.18 1.46
CA SER A 89 -1.14 13.53 2.88
C SER A 89 -0.22 12.66 3.75
N LEU A 90 0.34 11.59 3.20
CA LEU A 90 1.38 10.76 3.85
C LEU A 90 2.80 11.26 3.55
N ILE A 91 3.00 12.17 2.60
CA ILE A 91 4.35 12.61 2.21
C ILE A 91 4.58 14.07 2.56
N PRO A 92 5.85 14.51 2.69
CA PRO A 92 6.17 15.92 2.89
C PRO A 92 5.61 16.79 1.77
N GLU A 93 5.09 17.98 2.10
CA GLU A 93 4.51 18.93 1.13
C GLU A 93 5.50 19.25 -0.01
N LYS A 94 6.79 19.40 0.31
CA LYS A 94 7.85 19.62 -0.68
C LYS A 94 7.90 18.48 -1.70
N ASP A 95 7.90 17.23 -1.25
CA ASP A 95 7.99 16.06 -2.13
C ASP A 95 6.77 15.97 -3.03
N ALA A 96 5.57 16.18 -2.47
CA ALA A 96 4.33 16.20 -3.22
C ALA A 96 4.32 17.26 -4.34
N ILE A 97 4.72 18.50 -4.04
CA ILE A 97 4.79 19.58 -5.03
C ILE A 97 5.80 19.24 -6.13
N GLU A 98 7.00 18.76 -5.76
CA GLU A 98 8.04 18.43 -6.73
C GLU A 98 7.64 17.25 -7.61
N GLN A 99 6.99 16.22 -7.05
CA GLN A 99 6.45 15.10 -7.81
C GLN A 99 5.40 15.53 -8.84
N ILE A 100 4.44 16.37 -8.44
CA ILE A 100 3.39 16.86 -9.35
C ILE A 100 4.01 17.70 -10.46
N LYS A 101 4.93 18.62 -10.13
CA LYS A 101 5.60 19.45 -11.13
C LYS A 101 6.44 18.63 -12.09
N TYR A 102 7.24 17.70 -11.58
CA TYR A 102 8.03 16.78 -12.39
C TYR A 102 7.13 16.00 -13.36
N TYR A 103 6.01 15.47 -12.86
CA TYR A 103 5.15 14.65 -13.68
C TYR A 103 4.39 15.46 -14.74
N LYS A 104 3.96 16.67 -14.41
CA LYS A 104 3.43 17.63 -15.40
C LYS A 104 4.44 17.94 -16.50
N ASP A 105 5.68 18.21 -16.15
CA ASP A 105 6.75 18.49 -17.12
C ASP A 105 7.03 17.27 -18.01
N TYR A 106 6.97 16.07 -17.43
CA TYR A 106 7.10 14.81 -18.16
C TYR A 106 5.97 14.61 -19.18
N ILE A 107 4.71 14.80 -18.76
CA ILE A 107 3.53 14.74 -19.64
C ILE A 107 3.58 15.81 -20.74
N TYR A 108 3.98 17.03 -20.40
CA TYR A 108 4.15 18.12 -21.37
C TYR A 108 5.17 17.74 -22.46
N LYS A 109 6.33 17.18 -22.08
CA LYS A 109 7.36 16.75 -23.05
C LYS A 109 6.89 15.65 -23.99
N ILE A 110 6.01 14.76 -23.54
CA ILE A 110 5.52 13.63 -24.33
C ILE A 110 4.40 14.06 -25.28
N PHE A 111 3.51 14.91 -24.82
CA PHE A 111 2.24 15.20 -25.51
C PHE A 111 2.08 16.63 -26.01
N ASP A 112 2.98 17.55 -25.64
CA ASP A 112 2.80 19.01 -25.77
C ASP A 112 1.45 19.46 -25.16
N TYR A 113 1.10 18.84 -24.02
CA TYR A 113 -0.18 19.02 -23.34
C TYR A 113 0.03 19.54 -21.93
N GLU A 114 -0.51 20.71 -21.62
CA GLU A 114 -0.43 21.29 -20.28
C GLU A 114 -1.57 20.77 -19.39
N ALA A 115 -1.31 19.69 -18.65
CA ALA A 115 -2.30 19.11 -17.74
C ALA A 115 -2.63 20.05 -16.58
N LYS A 116 -3.95 20.30 -16.39
CA LYS A 116 -4.49 21.16 -15.33
C LYS A 116 -5.32 20.41 -14.28
N GLY A 117 -5.72 19.18 -14.60
CA GLY A 117 -6.46 18.30 -13.70
C GLY A 117 -5.55 17.32 -12.98
N LEU A 118 -5.90 17.02 -11.73
CA LEU A 118 -5.22 15.99 -10.94
C LEU A 118 -6.17 14.85 -10.57
N TRP A 119 -5.74 13.61 -10.81
CA TRP A 119 -6.30 12.43 -10.16
C TRP A 119 -5.75 12.34 -8.74
N LEU A 120 -6.61 12.45 -7.74
CA LEU A 120 -6.20 12.34 -6.35
C LEU A 120 -6.13 10.86 -5.96
N THR A 121 -4.92 10.35 -5.75
CA THR A 121 -4.64 8.95 -5.38
C THR A 121 -5.49 8.52 -4.19
N GLU A 122 -6.23 7.42 -4.36
CA GLU A 122 -7.19 6.89 -3.39
C GLU A 122 -8.25 7.88 -2.89
N ARG A 123 -8.42 9.02 -3.58
CA ARG A 123 -9.27 10.15 -3.20
C ARG A 123 -9.10 10.55 -1.72
N VAL A 124 -7.92 10.36 -1.14
CA VAL A 124 -7.65 10.74 0.27
C VAL A 124 -7.51 12.25 0.35
N TRP A 125 -8.56 12.90 0.84
CA TRP A 125 -8.68 14.34 0.90
C TRP A 125 -8.38 14.90 2.30
N GLU A 126 -7.59 15.98 2.34
CA GLU A 126 -7.44 16.87 3.48
C GLU A 126 -7.51 18.33 2.98
N PRO A 127 -8.17 19.27 3.69
CA PRO A 127 -8.27 20.67 3.25
C PRO A 127 -6.92 21.33 2.95
N SER A 128 -5.86 20.94 3.66
CA SER A 128 -4.48 21.43 3.45
C SER A 128 -3.94 21.11 2.05
N LEU A 129 -4.50 20.14 1.33
CA LEU A 129 -4.09 19.81 -0.03
C LEU A 129 -4.46 20.89 -1.05
N ILE A 130 -5.43 21.76 -0.76
CA ILE A 130 -5.87 22.82 -1.68
C ILE A 130 -4.69 23.70 -2.10
N LYS A 131 -3.96 24.24 -1.10
CA LYS A 131 -2.80 25.11 -1.34
C LYS A 131 -1.73 24.38 -2.15
N LEU A 132 -1.39 23.16 -1.74
CA LEU A 132 -0.39 22.30 -2.38
C LEU A 132 -0.69 22.07 -3.86
N LEU A 133 -1.93 21.70 -4.18
CA LEU A 133 -2.37 21.44 -5.55
C LEU A 133 -2.31 22.71 -6.41
N VAL A 134 -2.83 23.83 -5.89
CA VAL A 134 -2.82 25.11 -6.61
C VAL A 134 -1.38 25.61 -6.87
N GLU A 135 -0.48 25.50 -5.89
CA GLU A 135 0.93 25.88 -6.03
C GLU A 135 1.74 24.96 -6.96
N SER A 136 1.23 23.76 -7.22
CA SER A 136 1.72 22.83 -8.24
C SER A 136 1.14 23.11 -9.64
N GLY A 137 0.28 24.13 -9.76
CA GLY A 137 -0.38 24.53 -10.99
C GLY A 137 -1.53 23.59 -11.38
N ILE A 138 -2.14 22.91 -10.41
CA ILE A 138 -3.39 22.17 -10.60
C ILE A 138 -4.56 23.13 -10.40
N SER A 139 -5.59 23.00 -11.23
CA SER A 139 -6.75 23.89 -11.24
C SER A 139 -8.04 23.20 -10.80
N TYR A 140 -8.09 21.88 -10.90
CA TYR A 140 -9.20 21.05 -10.44
C TYR A 140 -8.75 19.62 -10.09
N THR A 141 -9.55 18.94 -9.28
CA THR A 141 -9.42 17.50 -9.00
C THR A 141 -10.80 16.84 -8.91
N LEU A 142 -10.82 15.52 -8.79
CA LEU A 142 -12.02 14.71 -8.67
C LEU A 142 -12.05 14.07 -7.27
N LEU A 143 -13.21 14.12 -6.63
CA LEU A 143 -13.48 13.46 -5.36
C LEU A 143 -14.77 12.65 -5.49
N ASP A 144 -14.92 11.56 -4.74
CA ASP A 144 -16.19 10.81 -4.69
C ASP A 144 -17.32 11.66 -4.10
N ASP A 145 -18.55 11.48 -4.62
CA ASP A 145 -19.79 12.08 -4.11
C ASP A 145 -19.91 12.00 -2.57
N THR A 146 -19.46 10.89 -1.98
CA THR A 146 -19.34 10.67 -0.53
C THR A 146 -18.71 11.86 0.21
N HIS A 147 -17.67 12.50 -0.36
CA HIS A 147 -17.02 13.68 0.21
C HIS A 147 -17.98 14.86 0.35
N PHE A 148 -18.81 15.08 -0.66
CA PHE A 148 -19.76 16.18 -0.73
C PHE A 148 -20.96 15.89 0.17
N LEU A 149 -21.41 14.64 0.21
CA LEU A 149 -22.46 14.20 1.13
C LEU A 149 -22.03 14.38 2.60
N TYR A 150 -20.79 14.04 2.93
CA TYR A 150 -20.19 14.31 4.25
C TYR A 150 -20.04 15.80 4.56
N ALA A 151 -19.99 16.66 3.55
CA ALA A 151 -20.02 18.11 3.73
C ALA A 151 -21.45 18.67 3.93
N GLY A 152 -22.48 17.81 3.88
CA GLY A 152 -23.88 18.17 4.10
C GLY A 152 -24.67 18.47 2.82
N LEU A 153 -24.12 18.17 1.64
CA LEU A 153 -24.85 18.23 0.37
C LEU A 153 -25.72 16.97 0.21
N SER A 154 -26.74 17.06 -0.64
CA SER A 154 -27.55 15.93 -1.09
C SER A 154 -27.16 15.51 -2.50
N ASP A 155 -27.56 14.30 -2.92
CA ASP A 155 -27.41 13.85 -4.32
C ASP A 155 -28.05 14.81 -5.32
N GLU A 156 -29.13 15.49 -4.92
CA GLU A 156 -29.79 16.49 -5.74
C GLU A 156 -28.90 17.71 -5.97
N ASP A 157 -28.02 18.07 -5.04
CA ASP A 157 -27.11 19.22 -5.19
C ASP A 157 -25.94 18.92 -6.15
N LEU A 158 -25.59 17.65 -6.35
CA LEU A 158 -24.46 17.20 -7.17
C LEU A 158 -24.77 17.26 -8.67
N LYS A 159 -24.96 18.49 -9.16
CA LYS A 159 -25.40 18.83 -10.53
C LYS A 159 -24.25 19.30 -11.43
N SER A 160 -23.14 19.73 -10.84
CA SER A 160 -21.96 20.25 -11.53
C SER A 160 -20.75 20.24 -10.58
N TYR A 161 -19.69 20.98 -10.93
CA TYR A 161 -18.50 21.19 -10.09
C TYR A 161 -18.72 22.25 -9.03
N PHE A 162 -17.89 22.20 -7.98
CA PHE A 162 -17.91 23.16 -6.88
C PHE A 162 -16.57 23.87 -6.76
N LEU A 163 -16.61 25.08 -6.20
CA LEU A 163 -15.42 25.76 -5.73
C LEU A 163 -15.15 25.42 -4.27
N THR A 164 -13.89 25.22 -3.94
CA THR A 164 -13.40 25.22 -2.55
C THR A 164 -12.22 26.17 -2.45
N GLU A 165 -11.87 26.57 -1.24
CA GLU A 165 -10.69 27.40 -1.01
C GLU A 165 -10.00 27.06 0.32
N ASP A 166 -8.71 27.30 0.38
CA ASP A 166 -7.93 27.38 1.61
C ASP A 166 -6.93 28.53 1.46
N ASN A 167 -6.90 29.42 2.46
CA ASN A 167 -6.02 30.60 2.47
C ASN A 167 -6.13 31.46 1.19
N GLY A 168 -7.34 31.60 0.62
CA GLY A 168 -7.59 32.36 -0.60
C GLY A 168 -7.15 31.67 -1.89
N LYS A 169 -6.62 30.44 -1.83
CA LYS A 169 -6.31 29.61 -3.00
C LYS A 169 -7.55 28.82 -3.38
N ILE A 170 -8.04 29.04 -4.60
CA ILE A 170 -9.28 28.41 -5.08
C ILE A 170 -8.96 27.15 -5.89
N LEU A 171 -9.63 26.05 -5.56
CA LEU A 171 -9.59 24.79 -6.31
C LEU A 171 -11.02 24.40 -6.74
N ARG A 172 -11.14 23.73 -7.88
CA ARG A 172 -12.41 23.18 -8.38
C ARG A 172 -12.49 21.69 -8.10
N LEU A 173 -13.64 21.25 -7.59
CA LEU A 173 -13.87 19.85 -7.21
C LEU A 173 -15.01 19.28 -8.04
N PHE A 174 -14.78 18.12 -8.66
CA PHE A 174 -15.79 17.37 -9.40
C PHE A 174 -16.23 16.12 -8.61
N PRO A 175 -17.54 15.95 -8.34
CA PRO A 175 -18.08 14.76 -7.69
C PRO A 175 -18.13 13.57 -8.65
N ILE A 176 -17.31 12.55 -8.41
CA ILE A 176 -17.44 11.24 -9.04
C ILE A 176 -18.71 10.59 -8.51
N SER A 177 -19.57 10.14 -9.40
CA SER A 177 -20.79 9.42 -9.04
C SER A 177 -20.48 7.97 -8.71
N MET A 178 -20.64 7.60 -7.44
CA MET A 178 -20.60 6.21 -6.98
C MET A 178 -21.61 5.37 -7.77
N LYS A 179 -22.81 5.90 -8.04
CA LYS A 179 -23.81 5.17 -8.86
C LYS A 179 -23.27 4.78 -10.23
N LEU A 180 -22.54 5.68 -10.91
CA LEU A 180 -21.88 5.36 -12.18
C LEU A 180 -20.75 4.35 -12.02
N ARG A 181 -19.92 4.44 -10.95
CA ARG A 181 -18.86 3.46 -10.65
C ARG A 181 -19.37 2.02 -10.52
N TYR A 182 -20.57 1.85 -9.95
CA TYR A 182 -21.20 0.53 -9.81
C TYR A 182 -21.93 0.07 -11.08
N LEU A 183 -22.46 0.99 -11.88
CA LEU A 183 -23.14 0.65 -13.14
C LEU A 183 -22.15 0.34 -14.27
N ILE A 184 -21.06 1.11 -14.39
CA ILE A 184 -20.13 1.06 -15.52
C ILE A 184 -18.84 0.33 -15.08
N PRO A 185 -18.40 -0.74 -15.76
CA PRO A 185 -19.01 -1.40 -16.91
C PRO A 185 -19.91 -2.60 -16.53
N PHE A 186 -20.25 -2.80 -15.25
CA PHE A 186 -20.78 -4.08 -14.77
C PHE A 186 -22.25 -4.37 -15.13
N HIS A 187 -23.09 -3.35 -15.25
CA HIS A 187 -24.52 -3.49 -15.54
C HIS A 187 -24.82 -3.35 -17.03
N PRO A 188 -25.93 -3.90 -17.55
CA PRO A 188 -26.36 -3.69 -18.93
C PRO A 188 -26.45 -2.21 -19.31
N VAL A 189 -26.09 -1.88 -20.56
CA VAL A 189 -26.08 -0.49 -21.09
C VAL A 189 -27.43 0.21 -20.90
N GLU A 190 -28.55 -0.51 -21.01
CA GLU A 190 -29.90 0.04 -20.82
C GLU A 190 -30.15 0.57 -19.39
N GLU A 191 -29.53 -0.02 -18.37
CA GLU A 191 -29.63 0.48 -17.00
C GLU A 191 -28.85 1.79 -16.83
N VAL A 192 -27.67 1.87 -17.45
CA VAL A 192 -26.86 3.10 -17.50
C VAL A 192 -27.64 4.22 -18.22
N LYS A 193 -28.22 3.90 -19.37
CA LYS A 193 -29.05 4.82 -20.17
C LYS A 193 -30.25 5.31 -19.38
N SER A 194 -30.97 4.41 -18.71
CA SER A 194 -32.13 4.74 -17.88
C SER A 194 -31.77 5.68 -16.74
N TYR A 195 -30.65 5.41 -16.05
CA TYR A 195 -30.13 6.28 -15.00
C TYR A 195 -29.81 7.68 -15.54
N LEU A 196 -29.01 7.79 -16.59
CA LEU A 196 -28.59 9.07 -17.17
C LEU A 196 -29.79 9.86 -17.73
N LYS A 197 -30.79 9.18 -18.29
CA LYS A 197 -32.01 9.82 -18.80
C LYS A 197 -32.87 10.38 -17.67
N ASN A 198 -33.00 9.65 -16.57
CA ASN A 198 -33.69 10.17 -15.37
C ASN A 198 -32.98 11.42 -14.82
N GLU A 199 -31.64 11.43 -14.78
CA GLU A 199 -30.88 12.61 -14.36
C GLU A 199 -31.09 13.80 -15.33
N HIS A 200 -31.11 13.55 -16.64
CA HIS A 200 -31.42 14.57 -17.64
C HIS A 200 -32.81 15.19 -17.44
N GLU A 201 -33.83 14.37 -17.15
CA GLU A 201 -35.21 14.81 -16.94
C GLU A 201 -35.37 15.66 -15.67
N LYS A 202 -34.50 15.47 -14.66
CA LYS A 202 -34.46 16.30 -13.45
C LYS A 202 -33.91 17.70 -13.71
N MET A 203 -32.87 17.82 -14.56
CA MET A 203 -32.26 19.11 -14.86
C MET A 203 -31.56 19.11 -16.22
N GLU A 204 -31.92 20.07 -17.07
CA GLU A 204 -31.18 20.34 -18.29
C GLU A 204 -29.75 20.83 -17.96
N GLY A 205 -28.75 20.28 -18.64
CA GLY A 205 -27.36 20.68 -18.45
C GLY A 205 -26.64 19.98 -17.30
N ILE A 206 -27.31 19.08 -16.57
CA ILE A 206 -26.70 18.32 -15.46
C ILE A 206 -25.42 17.63 -15.90
N LEU A 207 -24.37 17.75 -15.09
CA LEU A 207 -23.12 17.02 -15.28
C LEU A 207 -23.07 15.82 -14.33
N LYS A 208 -22.79 14.64 -14.90
CA LYS A 208 -22.40 13.46 -14.13
C LYS A 208 -20.99 13.05 -14.51
N VAL A 209 -20.20 12.65 -13.52
CA VAL A 209 -18.80 12.29 -13.69
C VAL A 209 -18.63 10.82 -13.31
N LEU A 210 -18.09 10.04 -14.24
CA LEU A 210 -17.46 8.76 -13.96
C LEU A 210 -15.96 9.00 -13.83
N GLY A 211 -15.38 8.59 -12.72
CA GLY A 211 -13.93 8.56 -12.49
C GLY A 211 -13.60 7.22 -11.84
N ASP A 212 -12.90 6.34 -12.54
CA ASP A 212 -12.68 4.98 -12.03
C ASP A 212 -11.49 4.28 -12.67
N ASP A 213 -11.11 3.14 -12.08
CA ASP A 213 -9.97 2.34 -12.49
C ASP A 213 -10.16 1.77 -13.89
N GLY A 214 -9.16 1.91 -14.75
CA GLY A 214 -9.16 1.35 -16.09
C GLY A 214 -9.08 -0.17 -16.06
N GLU A 215 -8.49 -0.75 -15.02
CA GLU A 215 -8.40 -2.19 -14.78
C GLU A 215 -9.81 -2.85 -14.73
N LYS A 216 -10.85 -2.11 -14.35
CA LYS A 216 -12.27 -2.56 -14.41
C LYS A 216 -12.73 -2.93 -15.82
N PHE A 217 -12.12 -2.31 -16.82
CA PHE A 217 -12.45 -2.53 -18.23
C PHE A 217 -11.63 -3.67 -18.83
N GLY A 218 -11.32 -4.72 -18.07
CA GLY A 218 -10.81 -5.96 -18.65
C GLY A 218 -9.87 -6.81 -17.78
N VAL A 219 -9.19 -6.21 -16.80
CA VAL A 219 -8.26 -6.95 -15.92
C VAL A 219 -9.03 -7.77 -14.90
N TRP A 220 -10.04 -7.16 -14.27
CA TRP A 220 -10.78 -7.79 -13.18
C TRP A 220 -11.50 -9.07 -13.65
N PRO A 221 -11.67 -10.06 -12.76
CA PRO A 221 -12.21 -11.37 -13.14
C PRO A 221 -13.52 -11.29 -13.94
N GLY A 222 -13.52 -11.85 -15.15
CA GLY A 222 -14.68 -11.90 -16.04
C GLY A 222 -14.92 -10.63 -16.87
N THR A 223 -14.31 -9.50 -16.53
CA THR A 223 -14.57 -8.22 -17.20
C THR A 223 -14.10 -8.20 -18.64
N TYR A 224 -12.97 -8.83 -19.00
CA TYR A 224 -12.53 -8.90 -20.41
C TYR A 224 -13.58 -9.51 -21.35
N ASN A 225 -14.20 -10.61 -20.92
CA ASN A 225 -15.23 -11.28 -21.71
C ASN A 225 -16.46 -10.37 -21.86
N TRP A 226 -16.93 -9.80 -20.76
CA TRP A 226 -18.10 -8.90 -20.76
C TRP A 226 -17.87 -7.62 -21.58
N VAL A 227 -16.76 -6.93 -21.32
CA VAL A 227 -16.44 -5.62 -21.88
C VAL A 227 -16.14 -5.72 -23.38
N TYR A 228 -15.36 -6.73 -23.81
CA TYR A 228 -14.89 -6.82 -25.20
C TYR A 228 -15.49 -7.96 -26.00
N LYS A 229 -15.59 -9.19 -25.46
CA LYS A 229 -16.15 -10.32 -26.26
C LYS A 229 -17.67 -10.18 -26.44
N GLU A 230 -18.38 -9.73 -25.41
CA GLU A 230 -19.82 -9.42 -25.47
C GLU A 230 -20.12 -7.98 -25.94
N GLN A 231 -19.05 -7.24 -26.26
CA GLN A 231 -19.09 -5.90 -26.86
C GLN A 231 -19.83 -4.87 -26.01
N TRP A 232 -19.80 -5.01 -24.68
CA TRP A 232 -20.46 -4.04 -23.79
C TRP A 232 -19.94 -2.62 -24.01
N LEU A 233 -18.61 -2.44 -24.10
CA LEU A 233 -18.01 -1.12 -24.26
C LEU A 233 -18.39 -0.48 -25.60
N ASP A 234 -18.33 -1.23 -26.69
CA ASP A 234 -18.69 -0.75 -28.02
C ASP A 234 -20.17 -0.29 -28.05
N LYS A 235 -21.09 -1.08 -27.47
CA LYS A 235 -22.50 -0.71 -27.30
C LYS A 235 -22.68 0.55 -26.46
N PHE A 236 -21.98 0.65 -25.33
CA PHE A 236 -22.05 1.81 -24.44
C PHE A 236 -21.60 3.10 -25.13
N ILE A 237 -20.46 3.05 -25.83
CA ILE A 237 -19.93 4.21 -26.54
C ILE A 237 -20.80 4.57 -27.78
N SER A 238 -21.34 3.58 -28.50
CA SER A 238 -22.29 3.83 -29.59
C SER A 238 -23.54 4.55 -29.08
N PHE A 239 -24.10 4.12 -27.94
CA PHE A 239 -25.21 4.80 -27.27
C PHE A 239 -24.90 6.28 -27.01
N LEU A 240 -23.74 6.57 -26.40
CA LEU A 240 -23.33 7.95 -26.10
C LEU A 240 -23.09 8.80 -27.36
N ASN A 241 -22.72 8.17 -28.48
CA ASN A 241 -22.45 8.85 -29.74
C ASN A 241 -23.73 9.14 -30.56
N GLU A 242 -24.76 8.30 -30.41
CA GLU A 242 -26.00 8.36 -31.20
C GLU A 242 -27.09 9.22 -30.55
N GLU A 243 -27.18 9.22 -29.22
CA GLU A 243 -28.23 9.92 -28.49
C GLU A 243 -27.99 11.44 -28.46
N THR A 244 -29.01 12.23 -28.75
CA THR A 244 -28.89 13.69 -28.90
C THR A 244 -29.15 14.47 -27.62
N TRP A 245 -29.64 13.81 -26.57
CA TRP A 245 -29.94 14.45 -25.28
C TRP A 245 -28.77 14.42 -24.30
N ILE A 246 -27.72 13.64 -24.61
CA ILE A 246 -26.50 13.50 -23.80
C ILE A 246 -25.28 13.85 -24.65
N GLU A 247 -24.30 14.49 -24.03
CA GLU A 247 -22.99 14.73 -24.64
C GLU A 247 -21.88 14.28 -23.68
N THR A 248 -20.76 13.81 -24.25
CA THR A 248 -19.55 13.56 -23.47
C THR A 248 -18.70 14.83 -23.44
N VAL A 249 -18.14 15.17 -22.28
CA VAL A 249 -17.43 16.44 -22.07
C VAL A 249 -16.09 16.25 -21.37
N HIS A 250 -15.16 17.17 -21.64
CA HIS A 250 -13.98 17.36 -20.80
C HIS A 250 -14.32 18.26 -19.61
N LEU A 251 -13.74 17.99 -18.44
CA LEU A 251 -13.95 18.79 -17.25
C LEU A 251 -13.41 20.20 -17.44
N ARG A 252 -12.26 20.39 -18.12
CA ARG A 252 -11.77 21.74 -18.49
C ARG A 252 -12.78 22.55 -19.31
N ASP A 253 -13.49 21.92 -20.23
CA ASP A 253 -14.46 22.61 -21.10
C ASP A 253 -15.65 23.10 -20.26
N VAL A 254 -16.09 22.30 -19.27
CA VAL A 254 -17.16 22.70 -18.34
C VAL A 254 -16.72 23.90 -17.51
N ILE A 255 -15.49 23.91 -16.99
CA ILE A 255 -14.95 25.03 -16.19
C ILE A 255 -14.96 26.34 -16.98
N GLU A 256 -14.60 26.29 -18.27
CA GLU A 256 -14.50 27.48 -19.11
C GLU A 256 -15.86 28.04 -19.53
N ARG A 257 -16.89 27.19 -19.62
CA ARG A 257 -18.19 27.54 -20.23
C ARG A 257 -19.29 27.75 -19.21
N GLU A 258 -19.16 27.19 -18.02
CA GLU A 258 -20.26 27.10 -17.05
C GLU A 258 -19.85 27.61 -15.67
N PRO A 259 -20.76 28.29 -14.94
CA PRO A 259 -20.51 28.63 -13.55
C PRO A 259 -20.49 27.37 -12.66
N PRO A 260 -19.80 27.41 -11.51
CA PRO A 260 -19.87 26.33 -10.53
C PRO A 260 -21.29 26.19 -9.98
N ALA A 261 -21.64 25.00 -9.49
CA ALA A 261 -22.87 24.76 -8.73
C ALA A 261 -22.89 25.59 -7.43
N GLY A 262 -21.72 25.88 -6.86
CA GLY A 262 -21.59 26.71 -5.68
C GLY A 262 -20.21 26.59 -5.05
N ARG A 263 -20.15 26.91 -3.75
CA ARG A 263 -18.96 26.77 -2.92
C ARG A 263 -19.21 25.70 -1.85
N VAL A 264 -18.20 24.86 -1.60
CA VAL A 264 -18.24 23.79 -0.59
C VAL A 264 -16.90 23.70 0.14
N TYR A 265 -16.92 23.26 1.39
CA TYR A 265 -15.74 22.88 2.16
C TYR A 265 -15.85 21.41 2.53
N ILE A 266 -14.91 20.62 2.05
CA ILE A 266 -14.96 19.16 2.15
C ILE A 266 -14.19 18.70 3.40
N PRO A 267 -14.78 17.88 4.28
CA PRO A 267 -14.09 17.32 5.43
C PRO A 267 -13.05 16.28 4.99
N THR A 268 -12.13 15.92 5.89
CA THR A 268 -11.18 14.83 5.64
C THR A 268 -11.93 13.52 5.39
N ALA A 269 -11.73 12.92 4.22
CA ALA A 269 -12.44 11.71 3.78
C ALA A 269 -11.70 11.00 2.64
N SER A 270 -12.29 9.90 2.19
CA SER A 270 -11.98 9.15 0.97
C SER A 270 -13.30 8.59 0.42
N TYR A 271 -13.26 7.71 -0.58
CA TYR A 271 -14.44 6.94 -0.99
C TYR A 271 -14.94 6.03 0.14
N GLU A 272 -16.24 5.71 0.13
CA GLU A 272 -16.91 5.02 1.24
C GLU A 272 -16.21 3.71 1.65
N GLU A 273 -15.77 2.92 0.67
CA GLU A 273 -15.14 1.62 0.87
C GLU A 273 -13.82 1.74 1.66
N MET A 274 -13.03 2.80 1.41
CA MET A 274 -11.80 3.09 2.16
C MET A 274 -12.07 3.34 3.64
N GLY A 275 -13.16 4.06 3.94
CA GLY A 275 -13.60 4.32 5.30
C GLY A 275 -13.94 3.05 6.07
N GLU A 276 -14.44 2.02 5.39
CA GLU A 276 -14.65 0.71 5.99
C GLU A 276 -13.32 -0.03 6.21
N TRP A 277 -12.44 -0.09 5.20
CA TRP A 277 -11.22 -0.90 5.26
C TRP A 277 -10.26 -0.45 6.35
N VAL A 278 -10.15 0.85 6.61
CA VAL A 278 -9.22 1.36 7.61
C VAL A 278 -9.65 1.06 9.06
N LEU A 279 -10.94 0.82 9.30
CA LEU A 279 -11.43 0.54 10.66
C LEU A 279 -10.86 -0.79 11.19
N PRO A 280 -10.47 -0.88 12.47
CA PRO A 280 -10.13 -2.15 13.11
C PRO A 280 -11.29 -3.15 13.10
N LEU A 281 -11.01 -4.42 13.42
CA LEU A 281 -11.99 -5.51 13.38
C LEU A 281 -13.31 -5.16 14.11
N ASN A 282 -13.24 -4.87 15.41
CA ASN A 282 -14.44 -4.69 16.24
C ASN A 282 -15.24 -3.47 15.79
N THR A 283 -14.58 -2.32 15.64
CA THR A 283 -15.24 -1.09 15.16
C THR A 283 -15.81 -1.24 13.75
N GLY A 284 -15.15 -2.01 12.89
CA GLY A 284 -15.68 -2.32 11.56
C GLY A 284 -16.94 -3.16 11.60
N LYS A 285 -17.05 -4.10 12.55
CA LYS A 285 -18.29 -4.86 12.74
C LYS A 285 -19.42 -3.94 13.19
N ASP A 286 -19.14 -3.08 14.17
CA ASP A 286 -20.12 -2.10 14.67
C ASP A 286 -20.59 -1.17 13.53
N TYR A 287 -19.67 -0.73 12.67
CA TYR A 287 -19.97 0.06 11.47
C TYR A 287 -20.90 -0.67 10.49
N MET A 288 -20.61 -1.94 10.19
CA MET A 288 -21.44 -2.75 9.29
C MET A 288 -22.81 -3.09 9.90
N GLU A 289 -22.85 -3.37 11.20
CA GLU A 289 -24.10 -3.58 11.93
C GLU A 289 -24.95 -2.31 11.95
N LEU A 290 -24.35 -1.15 12.18
CA LEU A 290 -25.05 0.13 12.12
C LEU A 290 -25.66 0.35 10.73
N LYS A 291 -24.89 0.19 9.66
CA LYS A 291 -25.42 0.35 8.28
C LYS A 291 -26.57 -0.61 7.99
N ARG A 292 -26.49 -1.87 8.44
CA ARG A 292 -27.59 -2.84 8.25
C ARG A 292 -28.89 -2.44 8.95
N ASN A 293 -28.82 -1.67 10.02
CA ASN A 293 -29.97 -1.26 10.83
C ASN A 293 -30.48 0.16 10.52
N VAL A 294 -29.80 0.89 9.64
CA VAL A 294 -30.16 2.26 9.26
C VAL A 294 -30.67 2.27 7.82
N ASP A 295 -31.72 3.07 7.57
CA ASP A 295 -32.21 3.29 6.21
C ASP A 295 -31.06 3.87 5.33
N PRO A 296 -30.76 3.27 4.17
CA PRO A 296 -29.69 3.72 3.27
C PRO A 296 -29.69 5.21 2.96
N LYS A 297 -30.85 5.87 2.98
CA LYS A 297 -30.94 7.31 2.76
C LYS A 297 -30.17 8.14 3.81
N TYR A 298 -29.83 7.58 4.97
CA TYR A 298 -29.06 8.25 6.02
C TYR A 298 -27.58 7.84 6.05
N TYR A 299 -27.09 7.02 5.11
CA TYR A 299 -25.69 6.59 5.09
C TYR A 299 -24.70 7.75 5.02
N TYR A 300 -25.08 8.89 4.44
CA TYR A 300 -24.25 10.10 4.43
C TYR A 300 -23.94 10.68 5.82
N LEU A 301 -24.70 10.30 6.86
CA LEU A 301 -24.44 10.68 8.25
C LEU A 301 -23.52 9.68 8.98
N ILE A 302 -23.20 8.55 8.33
CA ILE A 302 -22.38 7.48 8.87
C ILE A 302 -20.99 7.60 8.25
N HIS A 303 -20.00 7.94 9.08
CA HIS A 303 -18.62 8.10 8.65
C HIS A 303 -17.80 6.86 8.95
N GLY A 304 -16.99 6.44 7.97
CA GLY A 304 -15.94 5.44 8.17
C GLY A 304 -14.73 6.02 8.91
N GLY A 305 -13.64 5.25 8.93
CA GLY A 305 -12.38 5.71 9.49
C GLY A 305 -11.58 6.61 8.54
N TYR A 306 -10.59 7.29 9.12
CA TYR A 306 -9.64 8.14 8.39
C TYR A 306 -8.42 7.33 7.91
N PHE A 307 -8.05 7.48 6.64
CA PHE A 307 -6.98 6.73 5.95
C PHE A 307 -5.68 6.58 6.74
N LYS A 308 -5.15 7.65 7.37
CA LYS A 308 -3.86 7.57 8.11
C LYS A 308 -3.88 6.58 9.26
N ASN A 309 -5.05 6.17 9.75
CA ASN A 309 -5.16 5.13 10.77
C ASN A 309 -4.70 3.74 10.31
N PHE A 310 -4.43 3.53 9.02
CA PHE A 310 -3.69 2.35 8.58
C PHE A 310 -2.30 2.26 9.21
N LEU A 311 -1.64 3.41 9.45
CA LEU A 311 -0.36 3.44 10.16
C LEU A 311 -0.54 3.04 11.63
N SER A 312 -1.62 3.45 12.28
CA SER A 312 -1.94 3.00 13.65
C SER A 312 -2.26 1.51 13.71
N ARG A 313 -2.89 0.98 12.66
CA ARG A 313 -3.33 -0.41 12.57
C ARG A 313 -2.18 -1.38 12.26
N TYR A 314 -1.26 -0.96 11.39
CA TYR A 314 -0.15 -1.76 10.91
C TYR A 314 1.16 -1.09 11.29
N SER A 315 1.77 -1.54 12.38
CA SER A 315 3.02 -0.97 12.88
C SER A 315 4.16 -1.09 11.87
N GLU A 316 4.19 -2.13 11.04
CA GLU A 316 5.17 -2.28 9.96
C GLU A 316 4.97 -1.23 8.85
N ALA A 317 3.73 -0.88 8.53
CA ALA A 317 3.44 0.21 7.58
C ALA A 317 3.83 1.57 8.16
N ASN A 318 3.59 1.80 9.46
CA ASN A 318 4.04 3.01 10.15
C ASN A 318 5.56 3.12 10.15
N LEU A 319 6.27 2.05 10.49
CA LEU A 319 7.73 2.04 10.50
C LEU A 319 8.29 2.33 9.11
N MET A 320 7.79 1.64 8.08
CA MET A 320 8.15 1.89 6.68
C MET A 320 7.88 3.35 6.26
N HIS A 321 6.75 3.91 6.68
CA HIS A 321 6.42 5.32 6.41
C HIS A 321 7.36 6.29 7.14
N LYS A 322 7.70 6.03 8.40
CA LYS A 322 8.61 6.88 9.18
C LYS A 322 10.04 6.76 8.67
N ARG A 323 10.44 5.58 8.20
CA ARG A 323 11.66 5.35 7.42
C ARG A 323 11.67 6.19 6.16
N MET A 324 10.58 6.22 5.39
CA MET A 324 10.46 7.08 4.21
C MET A 324 10.62 8.57 4.55
N LEU A 325 10.00 9.05 5.63
CA LEU A 325 10.18 10.45 6.09
C LEU A 325 11.63 10.74 6.52
N TYR A 326 12.29 9.77 7.17
CA TYR A 326 13.70 9.87 7.51
C TYR A 326 14.57 10.00 6.25
N VAL A 327 14.34 9.17 5.23
CA VAL A 327 15.05 9.28 3.94
C VAL A 327 14.80 10.64 3.30
N SER A 328 13.54 11.05 3.15
CA SER A 328 13.18 12.33 2.51
C SER A 328 13.92 13.52 3.11
N LYS A 329 14.11 13.54 4.44
CA LYS A 329 14.83 14.60 5.15
C LYS A 329 16.35 14.59 4.89
N ASN A 330 16.95 13.44 4.57
CA ASN A 330 18.40 13.23 4.57
C ASN A 330 19.01 12.94 3.18
N ILE A 331 18.22 12.97 2.11
CA ILE A 331 18.72 12.76 0.74
C ILE A 331 19.34 14.02 0.11
N SER A 332 20.17 13.80 -0.92
CA SER A 332 20.68 14.87 -1.78
C SER A 332 19.61 15.45 -2.71
N ASP A 333 19.73 16.74 -3.01
CA ASP A 333 18.80 17.48 -3.87
C ASP A 333 19.09 17.26 -5.37
N ASP A 334 19.14 16.00 -5.81
CA ASP A 334 19.30 15.62 -7.22
C ASP A 334 18.14 14.75 -7.71
N ILE A 335 17.77 14.92 -8.98
CA ILE A 335 16.57 14.27 -9.53
C ILE A 335 16.63 12.74 -9.50
N GLN A 336 17.80 12.14 -9.68
CA GLN A 336 17.91 10.68 -9.68
C GLN A 336 17.64 10.11 -8.27
N THR A 337 18.16 10.77 -7.23
CA THR A 337 17.86 10.42 -5.84
C THR A 337 16.39 10.63 -5.49
N LYS A 338 15.82 11.76 -5.92
CA LYS A 338 14.40 12.05 -5.72
C LYS A 338 13.50 11.03 -6.40
N LEU A 339 13.83 10.58 -7.60
CA LEU A 339 13.06 9.53 -8.29
C LEU A 339 13.02 8.23 -7.50
N SER A 340 14.15 7.80 -6.91
CA SER A 340 14.17 6.65 -5.99
C SER A 340 13.30 6.93 -4.75
N LEU A 341 13.45 8.06 -4.07
CA LEU A 341 12.59 8.42 -2.93
C LEU A 341 11.10 8.37 -3.31
N TRP A 342 10.72 8.99 -4.42
CA TRP A 342 9.34 9.04 -4.88
C TRP A 342 8.82 7.63 -5.17
N LYS A 343 9.59 6.76 -5.80
CA LYS A 343 9.21 5.34 -5.96
C LYS A 343 9.02 4.64 -4.61
N GLY A 344 9.81 4.99 -3.59
CA GLY A 344 9.60 4.58 -2.19
C GLY A 344 8.34 5.16 -1.54
N GLN A 345 7.74 6.21 -2.10
CA GLN A 345 6.49 6.83 -1.65
C GLN A 345 5.24 6.25 -2.33
N CYS A 346 5.38 5.27 -3.23
CA CYS A 346 4.25 4.61 -3.90
C CYS A 346 3.26 4.03 -2.89
N SER A 347 1.99 4.44 -2.97
CA SER A 347 1.00 4.24 -1.91
C SER A 347 0.67 2.78 -1.57
N CYS A 348 0.65 1.89 -2.56
CA CYS A 348 0.04 0.55 -2.45
C CYS A 348 0.60 -0.32 -1.32
N ALA A 349 1.88 -0.16 -0.97
CA ALA A 349 2.51 -0.95 0.08
C ALA A 349 2.21 -0.43 1.51
N TYR A 350 1.58 0.74 1.67
CA TYR A 350 1.38 1.39 2.99
C TYR A 350 0.03 1.08 3.65
N TRP A 351 -0.87 0.38 2.96
CA TRP A 351 -2.22 0.12 3.45
C TRP A 351 -2.80 -1.15 2.83
N HIS A 352 -3.95 -1.61 3.34
CA HIS A 352 -4.60 -2.82 2.85
C HIS A 352 -6.12 -2.64 2.79
N GLY A 353 -6.70 -2.97 1.63
CA GLY A 353 -8.15 -2.98 1.40
C GLY A 353 -8.58 -4.36 0.89
N ILE A 354 -9.16 -4.41 -0.31
CA ILE A 354 -9.47 -5.68 -1.02
C ILE A 354 -8.25 -6.19 -1.82
N PHE A 355 -7.42 -5.27 -2.32
CA PHE A 355 -6.21 -5.60 -3.06
C PHE A 355 -5.08 -5.85 -2.07
N GLY A 356 -4.25 -6.87 -2.33
CA GLY A 356 -3.24 -7.35 -1.38
C GLY A 356 -2.44 -6.23 -0.70
N GLY A 357 -2.03 -5.20 -1.45
CA GLY A 357 -1.48 -3.95 -0.89
C GLY A 357 -0.29 -4.21 0.03
N LEU A 358 -0.35 -3.70 1.27
CA LEU A 358 0.64 -3.97 2.32
C LEU A 358 0.94 -5.45 2.48
N TYR A 359 -0.01 -6.37 2.27
CA TYR A 359 0.22 -7.82 2.41
C TYR A 359 1.06 -8.43 1.29
N LEU A 360 1.31 -7.74 0.17
CA LEU A 360 2.14 -8.23 -0.92
C LEU A 360 3.62 -7.94 -0.67
N PRO A 361 4.47 -8.96 -0.43
CA PRO A 361 5.87 -8.75 -0.08
C PRO A 361 6.65 -7.96 -1.13
N HIS A 362 6.44 -8.27 -2.41
CA HIS A 362 7.15 -7.64 -3.53
C HIS A 362 6.90 -6.13 -3.61
N LEU A 363 5.72 -5.63 -3.19
CA LEU A 363 5.46 -4.19 -3.13
C LEU A 363 6.24 -3.53 -1.99
N ARG A 364 6.30 -4.16 -0.81
CA ARG A 364 7.12 -3.67 0.31
C ARG A 364 8.61 -3.74 -0.01
N GLU A 365 9.07 -4.82 -0.64
CA GLU A 365 10.47 -4.95 -1.11
C GLU A 365 10.83 -3.81 -2.07
N ALA A 366 9.93 -3.45 -2.97
CA ALA A 366 10.13 -2.33 -3.88
C ALA A 366 10.24 -1.00 -3.14
N VAL A 367 9.39 -0.75 -2.14
CA VAL A 367 9.47 0.46 -1.31
C VAL A 367 10.81 0.52 -0.59
N TYR A 368 11.19 -0.51 0.17
CA TYR A 368 12.45 -0.54 0.89
C TYR A 368 13.65 -0.39 -0.04
N LYS A 369 13.69 -1.13 -1.15
CA LYS A 369 14.77 -1.02 -2.15
C LYS A 369 14.97 0.44 -2.60
N ASN A 370 13.88 1.11 -2.96
CA ASN A 370 13.94 2.49 -3.45
C ASN A 370 14.32 3.50 -2.36
N LEU A 371 13.88 3.28 -1.11
CA LEU A 371 14.30 4.10 0.03
C LEU A 371 15.80 3.95 0.33
N ILE A 372 16.30 2.72 0.29
CA ILE A 372 17.74 2.43 0.48
C ILE A 372 18.55 3.06 -0.65
N GLU A 373 18.14 2.87 -1.92
CA GLU A 373 18.79 3.46 -3.10
C GLU A 373 18.87 5.00 -3.01
N ALA A 374 17.81 5.66 -2.55
CA ALA A 374 17.80 7.11 -2.38
C ALA A 374 18.82 7.55 -1.31
N GLU A 375 18.90 6.82 -0.20
CA GLU A 375 19.82 7.15 0.90
C GLU A 375 21.30 6.92 0.55
N LEU A 376 21.62 5.97 -0.33
CA LEU A 376 23.01 5.60 -0.66
C LEU A 376 23.90 6.79 -1.08
N LYS A 377 23.33 7.82 -1.71
CA LYS A 377 24.11 8.99 -2.16
C LYS A 377 24.50 9.94 -1.03
N SER A 378 23.83 9.88 0.12
CA SER A 378 23.99 10.81 1.24
C SER A 378 23.76 10.11 2.59
N ILE A 379 24.61 9.12 2.89
CA ILE A 379 24.51 8.36 4.15
C ILE A 379 25.02 9.21 5.31
N LYS A 380 24.13 9.51 6.27
CA LYS A 380 24.47 10.16 7.53
C LYS A 380 24.90 9.12 8.57
N ILE A 381 26.19 8.78 8.58
CA ILE A 381 26.78 7.83 9.54
C ILE A 381 26.64 8.34 10.98
N GLY A 382 26.20 7.49 11.89
CA GLY A 382 26.10 7.81 13.31
C GLY A 382 24.94 7.11 14.03
N VAL A 383 24.65 7.58 15.24
CA VAL A 383 23.55 7.09 16.07
C VAL A 383 22.69 8.28 16.48
N GLU A 384 21.38 8.18 16.26
CA GLU A 384 20.38 9.13 16.73
C GLU A 384 19.42 8.42 17.68
N LYS A 385 18.92 9.13 18.70
CA LYS A 385 17.93 8.61 19.64
C LYS A 385 16.73 9.53 19.63
N PHE A 386 15.58 9.03 19.18
CA PHE A 386 14.32 9.76 19.14
C PHE A 386 13.18 8.79 18.86
N ASP A 387 11.97 9.17 19.27
CA ASP A 387 10.72 8.50 18.94
C ASP A 387 10.44 8.60 17.42
N ILE A 388 10.84 7.56 16.68
CA ILE A 388 10.72 7.55 15.21
C ILE A 388 9.32 7.15 14.77
N ASP A 389 8.68 6.22 15.48
CA ASP A 389 7.38 5.66 15.12
C ASP A 389 6.20 6.41 15.74
N VAL A 390 6.47 7.35 16.66
CA VAL A 390 5.53 8.23 17.36
C VAL A 390 4.67 7.43 18.37
N ASN A 391 5.30 6.50 19.07
CA ASN A 391 4.67 5.69 20.12
C ASN A 391 4.85 6.28 21.55
N GLY A 392 5.63 7.36 21.70
CA GLY A 392 5.95 8.01 22.96
C GLY A 392 7.25 7.51 23.62
N GLU A 393 8.01 6.65 22.94
CA GLU A 393 9.25 6.04 23.42
C GLU A 393 10.34 6.23 22.36
N ASP A 394 11.56 6.53 22.81
CA ASP A 394 12.66 6.69 21.86
C ASP A 394 13.18 5.34 21.35
N GLU A 395 13.45 5.26 20.05
CA GLU A 395 14.28 4.21 19.44
C GLU A 395 15.71 4.71 19.23
N LEU A 396 16.62 3.77 18.98
CA LEU A 396 17.95 4.08 18.44
C LEU A 396 17.92 3.88 16.92
N VAL A 397 18.22 4.94 16.18
CA VAL A 397 18.45 4.91 14.74
C VAL A 397 19.95 4.86 14.50
N VAL A 398 20.43 3.74 13.97
CA VAL A 398 21.86 3.46 13.78
C VAL A 398 22.18 3.40 12.29
N ASN A 399 23.13 4.22 11.88
CA ASN A 399 23.60 4.34 10.50
C ASN A 399 25.08 4.02 10.40
N THR A 400 25.41 2.89 9.77
CA THR A 400 26.80 2.54 9.40
C THR A 400 27.03 2.74 7.91
N LYS A 401 28.12 2.24 7.31
CA LYS A 401 28.23 2.20 5.84
C LYS A 401 27.43 1.05 5.23
N ALA A 402 27.33 -0.07 5.94
CA ALA A 402 26.67 -1.27 5.45
C ALA A 402 25.20 -1.37 5.85
N LEU A 403 24.83 -0.86 7.04
CA LEU A 403 23.51 -1.10 7.65
C LEU A 403 22.82 0.20 8.09
N PHE A 404 21.51 0.25 7.87
CA PHE A 404 20.60 1.12 8.62
C PHE A 404 19.83 0.23 9.60
N CYS A 405 19.73 0.62 10.86
CA CYS A 405 19.00 -0.15 11.87
C CYS A 405 18.12 0.74 12.74
N ILE A 406 16.95 0.23 13.12
CA ILE A 406 16.11 0.81 14.18
C ILE A 406 16.05 -0.20 15.33
N ILE A 407 16.44 0.21 16.53
CA ILE A 407 16.48 -0.65 17.72
C ILE A 407 15.52 -0.11 18.78
N ASN A 408 14.60 -0.96 19.23
CA ASN A 408 13.72 -0.64 20.35
C ASN A 408 14.52 -0.53 21.65
N THR A 409 14.39 0.57 22.40
CA THR A 409 15.21 0.79 23.59
C THR A 409 14.79 -0.03 24.81
N LYS A 410 13.55 -0.54 24.86
CA LYS A 410 13.05 -1.38 25.95
C LYS A 410 13.43 -2.85 25.84
N THR A 411 13.50 -3.39 24.62
CA THR A 411 13.85 -4.81 24.39
C THR A 411 15.26 -4.98 23.84
N GLY A 412 15.86 -3.92 23.28
CA GLY A 412 17.08 -4.02 22.49
C GLY A 412 16.90 -4.87 21.23
N SER A 413 15.67 -5.12 20.79
CA SER A 413 15.39 -5.84 19.53
C SER A 413 15.41 -4.88 18.36
N PHE A 414 15.81 -5.37 17.20
CA PHE A 414 15.77 -4.60 15.96
C PHE A 414 14.37 -4.63 15.36
N LEU A 415 13.86 -3.45 15.03
CA LEU A 415 12.59 -3.24 14.34
C LEU A 415 12.82 -3.11 12.82
N GLU A 416 13.99 -2.61 12.42
CA GLU A 416 14.38 -2.47 11.03
C GLU A 416 15.87 -2.79 10.86
N ILE A 417 16.23 -3.49 9.77
CA ILE A 417 17.60 -3.67 9.31
C ILE A 417 17.60 -3.60 7.77
N ASP A 418 18.16 -2.51 7.22
CA ASP A 418 18.45 -2.42 5.80
C ASP A 418 19.89 -2.87 5.52
N ASP A 419 20.06 -3.80 4.59
CA ASP A 419 21.36 -4.11 4.00
C ASP A 419 21.55 -3.25 2.74
N ARG A 420 22.47 -2.29 2.83
CA ARG A 420 22.77 -1.34 1.75
C ARG A 420 23.47 -1.98 0.56
N ASN A 421 24.25 -3.03 0.77
CA ASN A 421 24.94 -3.72 -0.32
C ASN A 421 23.95 -4.50 -1.19
N ARG A 422 22.88 -5.00 -0.56
CA ARG A 422 21.87 -5.85 -1.20
C ARG A 422 20.60 -5.08 -1.57
N LEU A 423 20.44 -3.86 -1.08
CA LEU A 423 19.25 -3.01 -1.26
C LEU A 423 17.97 -3.69 -0.78
N ILE A 424 18.05 -4.40 0.35
CA ILE A 424 16.92 -5.08 0.96
C ILE A 424 16.77 -4.69 2.41
N ASN A 425 15.53 -4.69 2.87
CA ASN A 425 15.23 -4.75 4.29
C ASN A 425 15.07 -6.21 4.69
N ILE A 426 15.93 -6.73 5.56
CA ILE A 426 15.89 -8.14 5.96
C ILE A 426 14.76 -8.46 6.96
N LEU A 427 14.10 -7.43 7.49
CA LEU A 427 13.00 -7.51 8.45
C LEU A 427 11.65 -7.17 7.82
N ASN A 428 11.52 -7.28 6.49
CA ASN A 428 10.31 -6.95 5.72
C ASN A 428 9.15 -7.96 5.91
N TYR A 429 8.95 -8.42 7.14
CA TYR A 429 7.87 -9.32 7.51
C TYR A 429 6.59 -8.56 7.86
N LEU A 430 5.51 -9.30 8.03
CA LEU A 430 4.30 -8.80 8.69
C LEU A 430 3.93 -9.69 9.87
N THR A 431 3.57 -9.06 10.97
CA THR A 431 2.92 -9.73 12.10
C THR A 431 1.56 -10.27 11.66
N ARG A 432 1.24 -11.51 12.05
CA ARG A 432 -0.04 -12.16 11.71
C ARG A 432 -1.17 -11.56 12.54
N ARG A 433 -2.10 -10.87 11.89
CA ARG A 433 -3.20 -10.15 12.53
C ARG A 433 -4.55 -10.67 12.08
N LYS A 434 -5.56 -10.46 12.92
CA LYS A 434 -6.94 -10.76 12.56
C LYS A 434 -7.51 -9.67 11.66
N GLU A 435 -8.00 -10.07 10.51
CA GLU A 435 -8.68 -9.24 9.53
C GLU A 435 -10.19 -9.49 9.55
N LYS A 436 -10.98 -8.49 9.13
CA LYS A 436 -12.46 -8.58 9.14
C LYS A 436 -12.97 -9.75 8.30
N TYR A 437 -12.41 -9.88 7.11
CA TYR A 437 -12.79 -10.90 6.15
C TYR A 437 -12.38 -12.32 6.58
N HIS A 438 -11.57 -12.50 7.64
CA HIS A 438 -11.25 -13.84 8.13
C HIS A 438 -12.49 -14.60 8.64
N GLU A 439 -13.53 -13.88 9.06
CA GLU A 439 -14.80 -14.49 9.49
C GLU A 439 -15.69 -14.90 8.32
N LEU A 440 -15.33 -14.50 7.09
CA LEU A 440 -16.01 -14.87 5.84
C LEU A 440 -15.30 -16.04 5.14
N ILE A 441 -14.15 -16.49 5.64
CA ILE A 441 -13.45 -17.63 5.05
C ILE A 441 -14.33 -18.87 5.28
N PRO A 442 -14.73 -19.59 4.22
CA PRO A 442 -15.57 -20.77 4.36
C PRO A 442 -14.87 -21.78 5.26
N HIS A 443 -15.61 -22.28 6.24
CA HIS A 443 -15.20 -23.50 6.90
C HIS A 443 -15.45 -24.66 5.91
N SER A 444 -14.83 -25.81 6.14
CA SER A 444 -14.88 -26.99 5.26
C SER A 444 -16.29 -27.59 5.00
N THR A 445 -17.35 -26.88 5.39
CA THR A 445 -18.77 -27.29 5.36
C THR A 445 -19.69 -26.44 4.47
N ASP A 446 -19.23 -25.37 3.80
CA ASP A 446 -20.15 -24.42 3.12
C ASP A 446 -20.12 -24.55 1.56
N GLU A 447 -21.31 -24.62 0.92
CA GLU A 447 -21.51 -24.73 -0.54
C GLU A 447 -21.58 -23.37 -1.30
N GLU A 448 -21.17 -23.38 -2.58
CA GLU A 448 -20.91 -22.21 -3.44
C GLU A 448 -22.15 -21.57 -4.10
N GLY A 449 -22.24 -20.23 -4.03
CA GLY A 449 -23.13 -19.39 -4.86
C GLY A 449 -22.41 -18.12 -5.34
N VAL A 450 -22.64 -17.70 -6.59
CA VAL A 450 -21.93 -16.60 -7.26
C VAL A 450 -22.57 -15.23 -6.94
N LYS A 451 -21.76 -14.25 -6.50
CA LYS A 451 -22.13 -12.85 -6.24
C LYS A 451 -21.04 -11.86 -6.72
N SER A 452 -21.18 -10.54 -6.51
CA SER A 452 -20.27 -9.47 -6.99
C SER A 452 -18.87 -9.52 -6.36
N ILE A 453 -17.81 -8.87 -6.88
CA ILE A 453 -16.43 -8.95 -6.29
C ILE A 453 -16.33 -8.53 -4.81
N HIS A 454 -17.28 -7.75 -4.30
CA HIS A 454 -17.38 -7.41 -2.86
C HIS A 454 -18.06 -8.52 -2.03
N GLU A 455 -18.55 -9.56 -2.72
CA GLU A 455 -19.30 -10.70 -2.21
C GLU A 455 -18.77 -12.07 -2.75
N VAL A 456 -17.78 -12.08 -3.67
CA VAL A 456 -17.16 -13.30 -4.21
C VAL A 456 -16.20 -13.84 -3.15
N ILE A 457 -16.70 -14.75 -2.32
CA ILE A 457 -15.85 -15.62 -1.52
C ILE A 457 -15.37 -16.74 -2.45
N ARG A 458 -14.30 -16.50 -3.21
CA ARG A 458 -13.53 -17.57 -3.86
C ARG A 458 -12.36 -17.90 -2.95
N SER A 459 -12.19 -19.16 -2.58
CA SER A 459 -11.01 -19.62 -1.84
C SER A 459 -10.06 -20.31 -2.81
N LYS A 460 -8.81 -19.84 -2.92
CA LYS A 460 -7.77 -20.52 -3.72
C LYS A 460 -7.03 -21.61 -2.93
N GLY A 461 -7.43 -21.88 -1.69
CA GLY A 461 -6.87 -22.94 -0.84
C GLY A 461 -7.94 -23.77 -0.15
N LYS A 462 -7.67 -25.07 0.04
CA LYS A 462 -8.45 -25.90 0.97
C LYS A 462 -7.99 -25.64 2.40
N ASP A 463 -8.92 -25.64 3.34
CA ASP A 463 -8.64 -25.52 4.79
C ASP A 463 -7.84 -24.26 5.19
N LEU A 464 -8.12 -23.10 4.55
CA LEU A 464 -7.45 -21.82 4.90
C LEU A 464 -7.69 -21.40 6.35
N ASP A 465 -8.80 -21.85 6.95
CA ASP A 465 -9.16 -21.63 8.34
C ASP A 465 -8.12 -22.21 9.32
N LYS A 466 -7.45 -23.31 8.95
CA LYS A 466 -6.37 -23.91 9.76
C LYS A 466 -5.10 -23.06 9.83
N TYR A 467 -4.95 -22.09 8.92
CA TYR A 467 -3.80 -21.19 8.86
C TYR A 467 -4.09 -19.81 9.48
N LEU A 468 -5.29 -19.61 10.05
CA LEU A 468 -5.66 -18.39 10.78
C LEU A 468 -5.02 -18.37 12.17
N ILE A 469 -3.73 -18.05 12.21
CA ILE A 469 -2.96 -17.88 13.44
C ILE A 469 -2.68 -16.38 13.62
N TYR A 470 -2.83 -15.90 14.85
CA TYR A 470 -2.60 -14.50 15.20
C TYR A 470 -1.49 -14.40 16.23
N ASP A 471 -0.56 -13.47 15.98
CA ASP A 471 0.54 -13.21 16.90
C ASP A 471 0.01 -12.47 18.15
N LYS A 472 0.59 -12.82 19.29
CA LYS A 472 0.28 -12.23 20.61
C LYS A 472 1.13 -11.02 20.94
N TYR A 473 2.25 -10.86 20.25
CA TYR A 473 3.16 -9.73 20.38
C TYR A 473 3.73 -9.36 19.01
N GLN A 474 4.17 -8.11 18.88
CA GLN A 474 4.81 -7.62 17.66
C GLN A 474 6.14 -8.33 17.44
N ARG A 475 6.38 -8.74 16.19
CA ARG A 475 7.62 -9.39 15.79
C ARG A 475 8.77 -8.39 15.72
N ALA A 476 9.96 -8.88 16.07
CA ALA A 476 11.22 -8.15 16.00
C ALA A 476 12.38 -9.14 15.78
N PHE A 477 13.58 -8.60 15.59
CA PHE A 477 14.80 -9.38 15.46
C PHE A 477 15.64 -9.26 16.74
N GLY A 478 15.78 -10.37 17.47
CA GLY A 478 16.45 -10.43 18.77
C GLY A 478 15.53 -10.11 19.95
N ILE A 479 14.34 -10.74 20.02
CA ILE A 479 13.47 -10.73 21.21
C ILE A 479 13.96 -11.80 22.18
N GLU A 480 14.28 -11.43 23.41
CA GLU A 480 14.63 -12.39 24.44
C GLU A 480 13.41 -12.86 25.24
N HIS A 481 13.30 -14.18 25.36
CA HIS A 481 12.31 -14.88 26.17
C HIS A 481 13.00 -15.57 27.33
N ARG A 482 12.48 -15.37 28.54
CA ARG A 482 12.84 -16.18 29.72
C ARG A 482 11.96 -17.43 29.72
N LEU A 483 12.55 -18.56 29.36
CA LEU A 483 11.84 -19.82 29.18
C LEU A 483 11.93 -20.71 30.42
N ASP A 484 10.85 -21.44 30.72
CA ASP A 484 10.87 -22.50 31.74
C ASP A 484 11.44 -23.81 31.17
N THR A 485 11.05 -24.14 29.93
CA THR A 485 11.50 -25.31 29.18
C THR A 485 11.70 -24.95 27.71
N ILE A 486 12.39 -25.80 26.95
CA ILE A 486 12.45 -25.65 25.49
C ILE A 486 11.03 -25.85 24.93
N PRO A 487 10.44 -24.86 24.25
CA PRO A 487 9.09 -24.98 23.71
C PRO A 487 9.05 -26.01 22.58
N SER A 488 7.88 -26.57 22.28
CA SER A 488 7.72 -27.32 21.04
C SER A 488 7.69 -26.37 19.83
N VAL A 489 7.96 -26.91 18.63
CA VAL A 489 7.79 -26.14 17.38
C VAL A 489 6.36 -25.60 17.24
N SER A 490 5.36 -26.38 17.66
CA SER A 490 3.96 -25.95 17.64
C SER A 490 3.70 -24.79 18.62
N ASP A 491 4.25 -24.87 19.83
CA ASP A 491 4.16 -23.80 20.82
C ASP A 491 4.77 -22.51 20.30
N PHE A 492 5.97 -22.59 19.72
CA PHE A 492 6.63 -21.45 19.09
C PHE A 492 5.83 -20.90 17.90
N TYR A 493 5.29 -21.77 17.05
CA TYR A 493 4.49 -21.39 15.90
C TYR A 493 3.21 -20.64 16.28
N HIS A 494 2.57 -20.97 17.39
CA HIS A 494 1.36 -20.32 17.90
C HIS A 494 1.63 -19.26 18.98
N GLN A 495 2.91 -18.99 19.29
CA GLN A 495 3.33 -18.14 20.40
C GLN A 495 2.66 -18.52 21.74
N ASN A 496 2.57 -19.82 22.00
CA ASN A 496 2.13 -20.41 23.26
C ASN A 496 3.34 -20.81 24.09
N ASN A 497 3.24 -20.74 25.42
CA ASN A 497 4.26 -21.27 26.33
C ASN A 497 5.70 -20.73 26.07
N LEU A 498 5.83 -19.49 25.56
CA LEU A 498 7.12 -18.83 25.29
C LEU A 498 7.66 -18.02 26.48
N GLY A 499 7.14 -18.24 27.69
CA GLY A 499 7.58 -17.52 28.87
C GLY A 499 7.37 -16.00 28.79
N GLU A 500 8.22 -15.24 29.48
CA GLU A 500 8.13 -13.78 29.54
C GLU A 500 9.18 -13.11 28.64
N ILE A 501 8.78 -12.07 27.91
CA ILE A 501 9.70 -11.22 27.16
C ILE A 501 10.50 -10.37 28.14
N ILE A 502 11.83 -10.39 28.01
CA ILE A 502 12.74 -9.62 28.84
C ILE A 502 12.76 -8.16 28.36
N THR A 503 12.56 -7.24 29.28
CA THR A 503 12.72 -5.80 29.06
C THR A 503 13.96 -5.29 29.79
N TYR A 504 14.49 -4.15 29.37
CA TYR A 504 15.75 -3.61 29.83
C TYR A 504 15.70 -2.08 29.94
N ASP A 505 16.62 -1.54 30.74
CA ASP A 505 17.02 -0.14 30.70
C ASP A 505 18.25 -0.01 29.79
N LEU A 506 18.26 0.89 28.81
CA LEU A 506 19.47 1.28 28.09
C LEU A 506 20.39 2.07 29.05
N VAL A 507 21.58 1.53 29.35
CA VAL A 507 22.48 2.09 30.37
C VAL A 507 23.60 2.93 29.76
N ASN A 508 24.13 2.50 28.61
CA ASN A 508 25.24 3.16 27.95
C ASN A 508 25.20 2.89 26.45
N TYR A 509 25.64 3.85 25.66
CA TYR A 509 25.92 3.62 24.25
C TYR A 509 27.13 4.45 23.80
N LYS A 510 28.03 3.79 23.08
CA LYS A 510 29.09 4.39 22.26
C LYS A 510 28.67 4.24 20.79
N PRO A 511 29.38 4.86 19.84
CA PRO A 511 29.12 4.58 18.43
C PRO A 511 29.12 3.07 18.18
N TYR A 512 27.94 2.57 17.78
CA TYR A 512 27.69 1.18 17.39
C TYR A 512 27.88 0.11 18.47
N GLU A 513 28.06 0.48 19.74
CA GLU A 513 28.12 -0.43 20.89
C GLU A 513 27.15 0.03 21.97
N PHE A 514 26.26 -0.87 22.39
CA PHE A 514 25.12 -0.54 23.24
C PHE A 514 25.03 -1.54 24.41
N GLU A 515 24.79 -1.05 25.63
CA GLU A 515 24.61 -1.86 26.85
C GLU A 515 23.22 -1.63 27.44
N TRP A 516 22.47 -2.72 27.57
CA TRP A 516 21.19 -2.81 28.25
C TRP A 516 21.30 -3.64 29.51
N ARG A 517 20.53 -3.27 30.54
CA ARG A 517 20.47 -3.99 31.81
C ARG A 517 19.04 -4.18 32.28
N ASN A 518 18.69 -5.41 32.62
CA ASN A 518 17.51 -5.70 33.41
C ASN A 518 17.90 -5.76 34.89
N LYS A 519 17.42 -4.79 35.69
CA LYS A 519 17.76 -4.71 37.12
C LYS A 519 17.13 -5.83 37.95
N GLY A 520 15.96 -6.32 37.56
CA GLY A 520 15.24 -7.38 38.27
C GLY A 520 15.88 -8.76 38.11
N LEU A 521 16.60 -9.00 37.00
CA LEU A 521 17.22 -10.29 36.68
C LEU A 521 18.75 -10.29 36.81
N GLU A 522 19.37 -9.16 37.14
CA GLU A 522 20.83 -8.96 37.05
C GLU A 522 21.42 -9.41 35.69
N PHE A 523 20.62 -9.23 34.63
CA PHE A 523 20.91 -9.70 33.28
C PHE A 523 21.27 -8.52 32.38
N LYS A 524 22.25 -8.70 31.50
CA LYS A 524 22.74 -7.68 30.58
C LYS A 524 22.74 -8.17 29.14
N LYS A 525 22.49 -7.24 28.22
CA LYS A 525 22.57 -7.43 26.78
C LYS A 525 23.48 -6.37 26.20
N PHE A 526 24.40 -6.78 25.36
CA PHE A 526 25.27 -5.92 24.58
C PHE A 526 25.01 -6.14 23.11
N ILE A 527 24.88 -5.06 22.35
CA ILE A 527 24.79 -5.11 20.89
C ILE A 527 25.97 -4.35 20.32
N ARG A 528 26.66 -4.95 19.35
CA ARG A 528 27.63 -4.28 18.51
C ARG A 528 27.23 -4.40 17.04
N ILE A 529 27.24 -3.29 16.32
CA ILE A 529 26.98 -3.25 14.87
C ILE A 529 28.28 -2.86 14.18
N ASP A 530 28.69 -3.61 13.17
CA ASP A 530 29.93 -3.29 12.46
C ASP A 530 29.77 -2.05 11.56
N GLU A 531 30.80 -1.21 11.54
CA GLU A 531 30.78 0.06 10.83
C GLU A 531 30.82 -0.09 9.32
N SER A 532 31.48 -1.14 8.82
CA SER A 532 31.82 -1.31 7.41
C SER A 532 31.24 -2.59 6.81
N ASP A 533 31.05 -3.62 7.63
CA ASP A 533 30.51 -4.90 7.20
C ASP A 533 29.08 -5.10 7.74
N PRO A 534 28.22 -5.87 7.05
CA PRO A 534 26.86 -6.14 7.50
C PRO A 534 26.87 -7.23 8.59
N VAL A 535 27.49 -6.92 9.74
CA VAL A 535 27.69 -7.84 10.87
C VAL A 535 27.09 -7.25 12.15
N ILE A 536 26.34 -8.06 12.87
CA ILE A 536 25.76 -7.74 14.17
C ILE A 536 26.26 -8.76 15.19
N GLU A 537 26.76 -8.28 16.33
CA GLU A 537 27.11 -9.11 17.48
C GLU A 537 26.18 -8.84 18.65
N LEU A 538 25.62 -9.89 19.23
CA LEU A 538 24.86 -9.86 20.47
C LEU A 538 25.67 -10.58 21.55
N LYS A 539 25.76 -10.03 22.76
CA LYS A 539 26.40 -10.69 23.89
C LYS A 539 25.52 -10.55 25.12
N TYR A 540 25.39 -11.63 25.87
CA TYR A 540 24.59 -11.67 27.09
C TYR A 540 25.48 -11.98 28.29
N GLU A 541 25.16 -11.40 29.44
CA GLU A 541 25.84 -11.66 30.72
C GLU A 541 24.80 -11.75 31.84
N GLY A 542 24.96 -12.73 32.73
CA GLY A 542 24.05 -13.00 33.85
C GLY A 542 23.60 -14.46 33.91
N ILE A 543 22.84 -14.81 34.95
CA ILE A 543 22.32 -16.16 35.16
C ILE A 543 20.87 -16.21 34.70
N ILE A 544 20.62 -16.99 33.66
CA ILE A 544 19.28 -17.30 33.17
C ILE A 544 19.19 -18.80 32.87
N ASN A 545 18.13 -19.44 33.36
CA ASN A 545 18.01 -20.91 33.28
C ASN A 545 17.92 -21.39 31.83
N LYS A 546 16.99 -20.81 31.06
CA LYS A 546 16.89 -20.98 29.62
C LYS A 546 16.58 -19.65 28.95
N LEU A 547 17.44 -19.26 28.03
CA LEU A 547 17.29 -18.04 27.24
C LEU A 547 16.87 -18.43 25.83
N GLY A 548 15.65 -18.02 25.44
CA GLY A 548 15.21 -18.05 24.06
C GLY A 548 15.49 -16.71 23.39
N ILE A 549 16.09 -16.72 22.20
CA ILE A 549 16.30 -15.50 21.40
C ILE A 549 15.62 -15.70 20.06
N GLU A 550 14.54 -14.95 19.85
CA GLU A 550 13.71 -15.01 18.64
C GLU A 550 14.18 -13.97 17.62
N PHE A 551 14.28 -14.40 16.37
CA PHE A 551 14.57 -13.55 15.22
C PHE A 551 13.50 -13.77 14.14
N SER A 552 12.69 -12.76 13.86
CA SER A 552 11.82 -12.74 12.68
C SER A 552 12.56 -12.10 11.51
N LEU A 553 12.48 -12.71 10.31
CA LEU A 553 13.09 -12.21 9.08
C LEU A 553 12.06 -12.20 7.95
N GLY A 554 12.10 -11.16 7.12
CA GLY A 554 11.21 -10.96 5.97
C GLY A 554 11.98 -11.02 4.66
N ILE A 555 12.56 -12.18 4.35
CA ILE A 555 13.30 -12.42 3.11
C ILE A 555 12.48 -13.35 2.23
N PHE A 556 12.35 -13.01 0.95
CA PHE A 556 11.45 -13.70 0.02
C PHE A 556 12.26 -14.42 -1.06
N ASN A 557 12.38 -15.74 -0.94
CA ASN A 557 13.07 -16.57 -1.93
C ASN A 557 12.50 -17.99 -1.92
N PRO A 558 12.04 -18.55 -3.05
CA PRO A 558 11.29 -19.82 -3.07
C PRO A 558 12.08 -21.03 -2.53
N ASN A 559 13.40 -20.93 -2.41
CA ASN A 559 14.29 -22.03 -2.00
C ASN A 559 15.04 -21.72 -0.70
N LEU A 560 14.43 -20.97 0.23
CA LEU A 560 15.02 -20.72 1.54
C LEU A 560 15.25 -22.00 2.36
N ARG A 561 16.51 -22.23 2.74
CA ARG A 561 16.94 -23.42 3.50
C ARG A 561 17.94 -23.08 4.60
N ILE A 562 17.79 -23.75 5.74
CA ILE A 562 18.79 -23.80 6.79
C ILE A 562 19.80 -24.90 6.47
N ASN A 563 21.10 -24.55 6.51
CA ASN A 563 22.22 -25.44 6.22
C ASN A 563 22.07 -26.21 4.89
N GLU A 564 21.56 -25.52 3.86
CA GLU A 564 21.26 -26.03 2.52
C GLU A 564 20.29 -27.23 2.46
N LYS A 565 19.77 -27.66 3.61
CA LYS A 565 19.05 -28.94 3.75
C LYS A 565 17.60 -28.74 4.17
N PHE A 566 17.38 -27.98 5.24
CA PHE A 566 16.09 -27.92 5.89
C PHE A 566 15.28 -26.73 5.38
N SER A 567 14.12 -27.00 4.78
CA SER A 567 13.25 -25.95 4.21
C SER A 567 12.69 -25.04 5.30
N ILE A 568 12.81 -23.72 5.15
CA ILE A 568 12.21 -22.73 6.06
C ILE A 568 10.67 -22.72 5.99
N TYR A 569 10.11 -23.25 4.90
CA TYR A 569 8.67 -23.35 4.66
C TYR A 569 7.96 -24.42 5.48
N GLU A 570 8.69 -25.16 6.32
CA GLU A 570 8.13 -26.20 7.17
C GLU A 570 8.61 -25.99 8.61
N PRO A 571 7.69 -26.00 9.61
CA PRO A 571 8.07 -25.89 11.01
C PRO A 571 8.97 -27.06 11.43
N GLN A 572 10.15 -26.76 11.97
CA GLN A 572 11.17 -27.77 12.31
C GLN A 572 12.01 -27.37 13.52
N GLU A 573 12.73 -28.37 14.07
CA GLU A 573 13.67 -28.23 15.19
C GLU A 573 14.99 -28.92 14.84
N LEU A 574 16.11 -28.28 15.13
CA LEU A 574 17.46 -28.82 15.07
C LEU A 574 18.13 -28.66 16.44
N LYS A 575 18.87 -29.66 16.90
CA LYS A 575 19.43 -29.68 18.26
C LYS A 575 20.93 -29.50 18.29
N THR A 576 21.40 -28.85 19.35
CA THR A 576 22.83 -28.82 19.73
C THR A 576 23.74 -28.28 18.61
N LEU A 577 23.38 -27.10 18.09
CA LEU A 577 24.15 -26.37 17.07
C LEU A 577 25.06 -25.32 17.71
N ASP A 578 26.12 -24.95 17.01
CA ASP A 578 26.98 -23.78 17.30
C ASP A 578 26.89 -22.73 16.17
N THR A 579 26.56 -23.15 14.96
CA THR A 579 26.36 -22.30 13.79
C THR A 579 25.30 -22.87 12.86
N PHE A 580 24.65 -21.98 12.11
CA PHE A 580 23.87 -22.36 10.93
C PHE A 580 23.90 -21.23 9.91
N THR A 581 23.51 -21.56 8.67
CA THR A 581 23.36 -20.61 7.58
C THR A 581 21.96 -20.66 7.00
N ILE A 582 21.43 -19.51 6.60
CA ILE A 582 20.21 -19.39 5.81
C ILE A 582 20.63 -19.12 4.37
N ASN A 583 20.21 -19.98 3.46
CA ASN A 583 20.61 -19.99 2.06
C ASN A 583 19.36 -19.90 1.18
N GLY A 584 19.53 -19.40 -0.04
CA GLY A 584 18.49 -19.32 -1.06
C GLY A 584 19.11 -18.97 -2.40
N ASP A 585 18.32 -19.04 -3.47
CA ASP A 585 18.82 -18.77 -4.81
C ASP A 585 19.31 -17.33 -4.95
N ASN A 586 20.55 -17.11 -5.37
CA ASN A 586 21.17 -15.79 -5.47
C ASN A 586 21.17 -15.00 -4.14
N LEU A 587 20.96 -15.68 -3.01
CA LEU A 587 21.04 -15.11 -1.67
C LEU A 587 22.47 -15.28 -1.17
N LYS A 588 23.13 -14.19 -0.82
CA LYS A 588 24.34 -14.29 0.02
C LYS A 588 23.92 -14.93 1.36
N PRO A 589 24.56 -16.03 1.79
CA PRO A 589 24.12 -16.74 2.99
C PRO A 589 24.16 -15.85 4.23
N ILE A 590 23.08 -15.86 5.00
CA ILE A 590 23.05 -15.23 6.32
C ILE A 590 23.54 -16.25 7.33
N LYS A 591 24.61 -15.95 8.06
CA LYS A 591 25.25 -16.87 8.98
C LYS A 591 25.06 -16.44 10.42
N PHE A 592 24.61 -17.39 11.24
CA PHE A 592 24.56 -17.26 12.70
C PHE A 592 25.64 -18.15 13.30
N SER A 593 26.36 -17.64 14.29
CA SER A 593 27.34 -18.39 15.07
C SER A 593 27.27 -17.96 16.53
N ALA A 594 27.38 -18.91 17.47
CA ALA A 594 27.31 -18.63 18.89
C ALA A 594 28.49 -19.24 19.66
N SER A 595 28.84 -18.64 20.80
CA SER A 595 29.86 -19.16 21.72
C SER A 595 29.38 -20.38 22.51
N GLU A 596 28.06 -20.52 22.68
CA GLU A 596 27.41 -21.62 23.38
C GLU A 596 26.58 -22.45 22.40
N LYS A 597 26.37 -23.73 22.72
CA LYS A 597 25.48 -24.57 21.92
C LYS A 597 24.02 -24.20 22.15
N PHE A 598 23.19 -24.35 21.13
CA PHE A 598 21.76 -24.05 21.19
C PHE A 598 20.91 -25.06 20.42
N ASP A 599 19.65 -25.14 20.81
CA ASP A 599 18.60 -25.74 19.99
C ASP A 599 17.95 -24.65 19.13
N LEU A 600 17.66 -24.98 17.87
CA LEU A 600 17.11 -24.07 16.87
C LEU A 600 15.72 -24.54 16.44
N LEU A 601 14.72 -23.72 16.69
CA LEU A 601 13.35 -23.94 16.21
C LEU A 601 13.03 -22.88 15.16
N PHE A 602 12.27 -23.24 14.13
CA PHE A 602 11.88 -22.28 13.10
C PHE A 602 10.57 -22.64 12.41
N TYR A 603 9.91 -21.64 11.84
CA TYR A 603 8.65 -21.80 11.10
C TYR A 603 8.41 -20.65 10.09
N PRO A 604 7.58 -20.87 9.05
CA PRO A 604 7.15 -19.82 8.14
C PRO A 604 6.06 -18.93 8.75
N ILE A 605 6.20 -17.61 8.58
CA ILE A 605 5.17 -16.63 8.91
C ILE A 605 4.25 -16.52 7.70
N GLU A 606 3.01 -16.93 7.85
CA GLU A 606 2.02 -16.93 6.77
C GLU A 606 0.78 -16.12 7.20
N THR A 607 0.22 -15.36 6.25
CA THR A 607 -1.01 -14.59 6.45
C THR A 607 -2.05 -14.98 5.41
N ILE A 608 -3.33 -14.83 5.75
CA ILE A 608 -4.41 -14.92 4.77
C ILE A 608 -4.79 -13.52 4.31
N SER A 609 -4.71 -13.26 3.01
CA SER A 609 -5.11 -11.99 2.40
C SER A 609 -6.29 -12.19 1.47
N SER A 610 -7.17 -11.19 1.42
CA SER A 610 -8.12 -11.08 0.31
C SER A 610 -7.42 -10.54 -0.95
N SER A 611 -7.94 -10.91 -2.12
CA SER A 611 -7.56 -10.40 -3.44
C SER A 611 -8.79 -10.43 -4.36
N GLU A 612 -8.72 -9.77 -5.52
CA GLU A 612 -9.76 -9.84 -6.56
C GLU A 612 -10.12 -11.27 -6.96
N SER A 613 -9.14 -12.18 -6.85
CA SER A 613 -9.25 -13.55 -7.30
C SER A 613 -9.60 -14.54 -6.18
N GLY A 614 -9.79 -14.04 -4.96
CA GLY A 614 -10.12 -14.83 -3.78
C GLY A 614 -9.10 -14.73 -2.63
N PHE A 615 -9.34 -15.50 -1.57
CA PHE A 615 -8.43 -15.61 -0.43
C PHE A 615 -7.18 -16.41 -0.77
N GLU A 616 -6.02 -15.89 -0.38
CA GLU A 616 -4.72 -16.48 -0.64
C GLU A 616 -3.86 -16.53 0.63
N LYS A 617 -3.10 -17.63 0.77
CA LYS A 617 -2.06 -17.75 1.80
C LYS A 617 -0.77 -17.15 1.27
N ILE A 618 -0.26 -16.15 1.96
CA ILE A 618 0.93 -15.39 1.57
C ILE A 618 2.01 -15.60 2.61
N PHE A 619 3.19 -16.03 2.14
CA PHE A 619 4.39 -16.08 2.96
C PHE A 619 4.89 -14.67 3.22
N GLN A 620 4.99 -14.31 4.50
CA GLN A 620 5.46 -13.00 4.97
C GLN A 620 6.88 -13.03 5.53
N GLY A 621 7.53 -14.19 5.57
CA GLY A 621 8.85 -14.34 6.19
C GLY A 621 8.90 -15.56 7.08
N PHE A 622 9.83 -15.61 8.00
CA PHE A 622 10.00 -16.74 8.91
C PHE A 622 10.51 -16.27 10.28
N SER A 623 10.23 -17.07 11.31
CA SER A 623 10.78 -16.84 12.64
C SER A 623 11.68 -18.00 13.03
N ILE A 624 12.79 -17.67 13.67
CA ILE A 624 13.73 -18.62 14.26
C ILE A 624 13.90 -18.33 15.75
N LEU A 625 14.08 -19.36 16.56
CA LEU A 625 14.30 -19.27 18.00
C LEU A 625 15.55 -20.09 18.34
N LEU A 626 16.55 -19.42 18.90
CA LEU A 626 17.73 -20.08 19.45
C LEU A 626 17.54 -20.21 20.96
N VAL A 627 17.64 -21.41 21.49
CA VAL A 627 17.46 -21.70 22.93
C VAL A 627 18.77 -22.14 23.55
N PHE A 628 19.22 -21.41 24.56
CA PHE A 628 20.48 -21.62 25.26
C PHE A 628 20.26 -21.95 26.75
N ASP A 629 21.14 -22.80 27.30
CA ASP A 629 21.22 -23.09 28.73
C ASP A 629 22.19 -22.14 29.48
N ALA A 630 22.90 -21.29 28.76
CA ALA A 630 23.84 -20.31 29.30
C ALA A 630 23.87 -19.03 28.44
N SER A 631 24.35 -17.93 29.00
CA SER A 631 24.42 -16.63 28.32
C SER A 631 25.41 -16.67 27.13
N PRO A 632 24.97 -16.49 25.87
CA PRO A 632 25.83 -16.64 24.70
C PRO A 632 26.45 -15.30 24.24
N LYS A 633 27.49 -15.40 23.40
CA LYS A 633 27.79 -14.39 22.38
C LYS A 633 27.34 -14.92 21.02
N ILE A 634 26.54 -14.18 20.28
CA ILE A 634 26.05 -14.50 18.94
C ILE A 634 26.67 -13.51 17.95
N ARG A 635 27.23 -14.00 16.85
CA ARG A 635 27.67 -13.21 15.70
C ARG A 635 26.83 -13.58 14.48
N ILE A 636 26.27 -12.56 13.86
CA ILE A 636 25.33 -12.64 12.74
C ILE A 636 25.95 -11.90 11.56
N GLU A 637 26.15 -12.61 10.44
CA GLU A 637 26.68 -12.06 9.18
C GLU A 637 25.54 -12.05 8.16
N LEU A 638 25.15 -10.87 7.67
CA LEU A 638 24.00 -10.68 6.78
C LEU A 638 24.35 -10.72 5.28
#